data_AF-A0A8T4CZ29-F1
#
_entry.id   AF-A0A8T4CZ29-F1
#
_cell.length_a   1.000
_cell.length_b   1.000
_cell.length_c   1.000
_cell.angle_alpha   90.00
_cell.angle_beta   90.00
_cell.angle_gamma   90.00
#
_symmetry.space_group_name_H-M   'P 1'
#
loop_
_entity.id
_entity.type
_entity.pdbx_description
1 polymer ?
#
loop_
_entity_poly.entity_id
_entity_poly.type
_entity_poly.pdbx_seq_one_letter_code
_entity_poly.pdbx_strand_id
1 'polypeptide(L)'
;MKKIKFNKKAQVTLFAIVGALLLLSAVLYFVILNKLSQDKPAIDIPDVSLEARPAVTIVKSCLEDVALEALDKIGKQGGMLNPPEISYPPYRGEALLDGPNTIPYWRYLDDCDNPNGCEEINIPPLCKPGECYGQPTGPNSIQEQLENYVVDNIDSCIDEFSAIESAYDVKKNGEPKVQVIFNEGRTDFLLNYPLIITSLTTDNTVTYDLYLEEIDVDLANMYALAQDIIRFERSTNYYERQTMNLVNIYSGLDSDLLPPTSEVDFQFKSFIPWVSFDVKETLKYDLLPFMNLITFPNVDNFVYIQEPGATSNTDNYVSRGIYSSFNPKISDEVYPYEVHHQYNYDEIFFQIDDGATVIKPRNMLDTDNSLLAKMTQLAIQDYRFNYFISYPLVIKISDPYANDYLGYDFQFAVEVNIRNNIPAYQNFTTINLEPTREAIGLADFEQRLPQNITIKTYDKWTQEPLTDVMISYVCGDEYALGTTDYDGEEASLTTTMPYCELGGFIKYDKVGYLGESIPYNNKLNGTNMDFSVELWPEHDKVIIVQKRSDQAIKDIQNAGTNALELYVRAAENISANQTAFVNVERIPTSPYDSIVPLPGFISIEGEGTDYYNIYSQEFDEIIRNYNNGFYNESTKDMLISLLNEQHINHVIYTEPNQEFILKMVPGTYTLDGSLIDKTGFTINEMNYDDYQAAMGEEQSLMGGLITGILMDTSDFNLPEQNFTTWLVGGVKTNFTITPAEVYNNQPLRIYMLEQPIPSNWPELANYKELEDYQKGKEYFIKPYVG
;
A
#
# COMPACT_ATOMS: atom_id res chain seq x y z
N MET A 1 17.29 -29.81 80.74
CA MET A 1 17.25 -30.29 79.34
C MET A 1 17.38 -31.81 79.32
N LYS A 2 16.27 -32.55 79.14
CA LYS A 2 16.28 -34.01 78.95
C LYS A 2 16.64 -34.29 77.49
N LYS A 3 17.82 -34.88 77.23
CA LYS A 3 18.18 -35.41 75.90
C LYS A 3 17.31 -36.64 75.61
N ILE A 4 16.27 -36.43 74.80
CA ILE A 4 15.43 -37.51 74.28
C ILE A 4 16.31 -38.32 73.32
N LYS A 5 16.66 -39.55 73.72
CA LYS A 5 17.36 -40.52 72.86
C LYS A 5 16.37 -40.99 71.79
N PHE A 6 16.35 -40.32 70.65
CA PHE A 6 15.58 -40.78 69.49
C PHE A 6 16.15 -42.11 69.01
N ASN A 7 15.30 -43.13 69.05
CA ASN A 7 15.64 -44.47 68.58
C ASN A 7 15.73 -44.40 67.05
N LYS A 8 16.94 -44.47 66.48
CA LYS A 8 17.20 -44.25 65.04
C LYS A 8 16.33 -45.10 64.11
N LYS A 9 15.80 -46.24 64.59
CA LYS A 9 14.86 -47.09 63.86
C LYS A 9 13.48 -46.44 63.63
N ALA A 10 13.00 -45.60 64.54
CA ALA A 10 11.71 -44.92 64.41
C ALA A 10 11.74 -43.74 63.43
N GLN A 11 12.90 -43.09 63.25
CA GLN A 11 13.07 -42.03 62.25
C GLN A 11 13.00 -42.57 60.82
N VAL A 12 13.59 -43.74 60.56
CA VAL A 12 13.55 -44.36 59.22
C VAL A 12 12.11 -44.72 58.84
N THR A 13 11.31 -45.23 59.78
CA THR A 13 9.89 -45.53 59.53
C THR A 13 9.08 -44.27 59.25
N LEU A 14 9.35 -43.16 59.96
CA LEU A 14 8.68 -41.88 59.72
C LEU A 14 8.97 -41.32 58.32
N PHE A 15 10.24 -41.32 57.90
CA PHE A 15 10.61 -40.85 56.56
C PHE A 15 10.05 -41.75 55.44
N ALA A 16 9.98 -43.06 55.67
CA ALA A 16 9.34 -43.98 54.71
C ALA A 16 7.84 -43.70 54.57
N ILE A 17 7.13 -43.41 55.68
CA ILE A 17 5.70 -43.06 55.65
C ILE A 17 5.47 -41.73 54.93
N VAL A 18 6.28 -40.70 55.25
CA VAL A 18 6.19 -39.38 54.59
C VAL A 18 6.50 -39.48 53.10
N GLY A 19 7.53 -40.24 52.71
CA GLY A 19 7.88 -40.48 51.32
C GLY A 19 6.76 -41.18 50.55
N ALA A 20 6.14 -42.21 51.15
CA ALA A 20 5.01 -42.91 50.55
C ALA A 20 3.77 -42.00 50.41
N LEU A 21 3.52 -41.13 51.38
CA LEU A 21 2.43 -40.15 51.34
C LEU A 21 2.63 -39.10 50.24
N LEU A 22 3.86 -38.57 50.11
CA LEU A 22 4.19 -37.63 49.03
C LEU A 22 4.06 -38.28 47.66
N LEU A 23 4.50 -39.53 47.52
CA LEU A 23 4.41 -40.28 46.26
C LEU A 23 2.94 -40.59 45.90
N LEU A 24 2.12 -41.00 46.86
CA LEU A 24 0.67 -41.17 46.67
C LEU A 24 -0.02 -39.86 46.30
N SER A 25 0.38 -38.75 46.92
CA SER A 25 -0.19 -37.43 46.64
C SER A 25 0.19 -36.96 45.23
N ALA A 26 1.44 -37.19 44.81
CA ALA A 26 1.88 -36.88 43.45
C ALA A 26 1.16 -37.75 42.41
N VAL A 27 1.03 -39.06 42.64
CA VAL A 27 0.27 -39.95 41.75
C VAL A 27 -1.20 -39.53 41.68
N LEU A 28 -1.84 -39.23 42.82
CA LEU A 28 -3.22 -38.75 42.83
C LEU A 28 -3.36 -37.42 42.09
N TYR A 29 -2.42 -36.50 42.27
CA TYR A 29 -2.38 -35.22 41.57
C TYR A 29 -2.26 -35.41 40.06
N PHE A 30 -1.34 -36.26 39.58
CA PHE A 30 -1.21 -36.59 38.15
C PHE A 30 -2.44 -37.32 37.59
N VAL A 31 -3.09 -38.20 38.37
CA VAL A 31 -4.32 -38.88 37.94
C VAL A 31 -5.50 -37.90 37.85
N ILE A 32 -5.61 -36.97 38.79
CA ILE A 32 -6.65 -35.93 38.77
C ILE A 32 -6.39 -34.96 37.62
N LEU A 33 -5.15 -34.53 37.39
CA LEU A 33 -4.79 -33.69 36.24
C LEU A 33 -5.08 -34.38 34.91
N ASN A 34 -4.66 -35.63 34.74
CA ASN A 34 -4.93 -36.37 33.50
C ASN A 34 -6.43 -36.55 33.24
N LYS A 35 -7.26 -36.68 34.29
CA LYS A 35 -8.73 -36.73 34.14
C LYS A 35 -9.33 -35.35 33.85
N LEU A 36 -8.84 -34.29 34.48
CA LEU A 36 -9.35 -32.94 34.26
C LEU A 36 -8.94 -32.37 32.88
N SER A 37 -7.79 -32.79 32.33
CA SER A 37 -7.34 -32.39 31.00
C SER A 37 -7.96 -33.21 29.86
N GLN A 38 -8.51 -34.40 30.11
CA GLN A 38 -9.13 -35.24 29.07
C GLN A 38 -10.68 -35.18 29.05
N ASP A 39 -11.33 -34.59 30.06
CA ASP A 39 -12.79 -34.57 30.18
C ASP A 39 -13.39 -33.16 29.98
N LYS A 40 -13.15 -32.50 28.83
CA LYS A 40 -14.30 -31.79 28.23
C LYS A 40 -15.18 -32.94 27.70
N PRO A 41 -16.37 -33.21 28.25
CA PRO A 41 -17.18 -34.32 27.78
C PRO A 41 -17.36 -34.16 26.28
N ALA A 42 -16.98 -35.17 25.50
CA ALA A 42 -17.23 -35.18 24.07
C ALA A 42 -18.70 -34.79 23.89
N ILE A 43 -18.95 -33.74 23.11
CA ILE A 43 -20.31 -33.29 22.83
C ILE A 43 -21.02 -34.51 22.23
N ASP A 44 -22.00 -35.04 22.96
CA ASP A 44 -22.72 -36.25 22.56
C ASP A 44 -23.63 -35.88 21.39
N ILE A 45 -23.10 -36.00 20.17
CA ILE A 45 -23.86 -35.75 18.94
C ILE A 45 -24.82 -36.92 18.78
N PRO A 46 -26.15 -36.67 18.72
CA PRO A 46 -27.13 -37.73 18.54
C PRO A 46 -26.81 -38.56 17.28
N ASP A 47 -26.91 -39.88 17.38
CA ASP A 47 -26.70 -40.76 16.22
C ASP A 47 -27.73 -40.41 15.11
N VAL A 48 -27.23 -40.09 13.92
CA VAL A 48 -28.05 -39.54 12.83
C VAL A 48 -28.89 -40.67 12.24
N SER A 49 -30.22 -40.57 12.35
CA SER A 49 -31.12 -41.52 11.69
C SER A 49 -30.90 -41.51 10.17
N LEU A 50 -31.12 -42.65 9.51
CA LEU A 50 -30.90 -42.78 8.07
C LEU A 50 -31.77 -41.80 7.26
N GLU A 51 -32.96 -41.46 7.78
CA GLU A 51 -33.90 -40.51 7.18
C GLU A 51 -33.41 -39.05 7.27
N ALA A 52 -32.64 -38.70 8.30
CA ALA A 52 -32.15 -37.34 8.50
C ALA A 52 -30.84 -37.05 7.74
N ARG A 53 -30.10 -38.09 7.32
CA ARG A 53 -28.76 -37.97 6.73
C ARG A 53 -28.63 -36.94 5.60
N PRO A 54 -29.52 -36.88 4.59
CA PRO A 54 -29.36 -35.94 3.49
C PRO A 54 -29.44 -34.48 3.95
N ALA A 55 -30.46 -34.13 4.75
CA ALA A 55 -30.60 -32.80 5.31
C ALA A 55 -29.41 -32.46 6.23
N VAL A 56 -28.99 -33.41 7.07
CA VAL A 56 -27.84 -33.20 7.97
C VAL A 56 -26.55 -32.95 7.19
N THR A 57 -26.33 -33.64 6.07
CA THR A 57 -25.15 -33.44 5.23
C THR A 57 -25.13 -32.05 4.60
N ILE A 58 -26.29 -31.55 4.15
CA ILE A 58 -26.41 -30.18 3.61
C ILE A 58 -26.09 -29.14 4.69
N VAL A 59 -26.68 -29.26 5.88
CA VAL A 59 -26.39 -28.31 6.98
C VAL A 59 -24.92 -28.35 7.38
N LYS A 60 -24.31 -29.55 7.48
CA LYS A 60 -22.89 -29.72 7.83
C LYS A 60 -21.96 -29.10 6.79
N SER A 61 -22.17 -29.39 5.51
CA SER A 61 -21.39 -28.78 4.41
C SER A 61 -21.52 -27.27 4.41
N CYS A 62 -22.74 -26.75 4.59
CA CYS A 62 -22.94 -25.30 4.67
C CYS A 62 -22.31 -24.67 5.91
N LEU A 63 -22.33 -25.36 7.05
CA LEU A 63 -21.68 -24.89 8.26
C LEU A 63 -20.15 -24.83 8.07
N GLU A 64 -19.57 -25.84 7.45
CA GLU A 64 -18.14 -25.89 7.10
C GLU A 64 -17.76 -24.74 6.15
N ASP A 65 -18.49 -24.57 5.04
CA ASP A 65 -18.23 -23.52 4.04
C ASP A 65 -18.33 -22.11 4.65
N VAL A 66 -19.41 -21.84 5.40
CA VAL A 66 -19.64 -20.53 6.04
C VAL A 66 -18.63 -20.28 7.17
N ALA A 67 -18.26 -21.31 7.93
CA ALA A 67 -17.24 -21.19 8.98
C ALA A 67 -15.84 -20.89 8.42
N LEU A 68 -15.45 -21.58 7.33
CA LEU A 68 -14.19 -21.32 6.64
C LEU A 68 -14.14 -19.91 6.07
N GLU A 69 -15.22 -19.45 5.43
CA GLU A 69 -15.29 -18.07 4.93
C GLU A 69 -15.17 -17.04 6.07
N ALA A 70 -15.86 -17.28 7.19
CA ALA A 70 -15.81 -16.41 8.36
C ALA A 70 -14.40 -16.35 8.97
N LEU A 71 -13.73 -17.50 9.11
CA LEU A 71 -12.36 -17.59 9.62
C LEU A 71 -11.36 -16.92 8.68
N ASP A 72 -11.49 -17.11 7.36
CA ASP A 72 -10.64 -16.46 6.37
C ASP A 72 -10.75 -14.94 6.43
N LYS A 73 -11.99 -14.42 6.45
CA LYS A 73 -12.25 -12.98 6.58
C LYS A 73 -11.67 -12.42 7.88
N ILE A 74 -11.96 -13.05 9.02
CA ILE A 74 -11.51 -12.53 10.32
C ILE A 74 -9.98 -12.59 10.46
N GLY A 75 -9.34 -13.60 9.86
CA GLY A 75 -7.88 -13.73 9.83
C GLY A 75 -7.22 -12.63 9.00
N LYS A 76 -7.75 -12.38 7.80
CA LYS A 76 -7.28 -11.31 6.90
C LYS A 76 -7.57 -9.89 7.39
N GLN A 77 -8.53 -9.73 8.30
CA GLN A 77 -9.00 -8.43 8.80
C GLN A 77 -8.67 -8.22 10.30
N GLY A 78 -7.59 -8.81 10.80
CA GLY A 78 -7.06 -8.51 12.14
C GLY A 78 -8.00 -8.80 13.29
N GLY A 79 -8.81 -9.85 13.17
CA GLY A 79 -9.75 -10.24 14.22
C GLY A 79 -11.09 -9.51 14.16
N MET A 80 -11.41 -8.80 13.08
CA MET A 80 -12.68 -8.09 12.92
C MET A 80 -13.32 -8.42 11.57
N LEU A 81 -14.59 -8.84 11.56
CA LEU A 81 -15.34 -9.03 10.30
C LEU A 81 -15.85 -7.73 9.69
N ASN A 82 -15.95 -6.69 10.52
CA ASN A 82 -16.34 -5.34 10.12
C ASN A 82 -15.28 -4.38 10.68
N PRO A 83 -14.11 -4.28 10.01
CA PRO A 83 -13.05 -3.38 10.46
C PRO A 83 -13.49 -1.90 10.37
N PRO A 84 -12.81 -0.99 11.09
CA PRO A 84 -13.05 0.45 11.00
C PRO A 84 -12.93 1.00 9.58
N GLU A 85 -13.55 2.15 9.33
CA GLU A 85 -13.40 2.86 8.05
C GLU A 85 -11.94 3.29 7.82
N ILE A 86 -11.49 3.15 6.57
CA ILE A 86 -10.15 3.57 6.17
C ILE A 86 -10.10 5.09 6.05
N SER A 87 -9.04 5.69 6.60
CA SER A 87 -8.70 7.10 6.39
C SER A 87 -7.40 7.19 5.60
N TYR A 88 -7.34 8.11 4.63
CA TYR A 88 -6.13 8.38 3.87
C TYR A 88 -5.56 9.77 4.21
N PRO A 89 -4.24 9.89 4.41
CA PRO A 89 -3.21 8.85 4.36
C PRO A 89 -3.28 7.86 5.55
N PRO A 90 -2.74 6.63 5.41
CA PRO A 90 -3.02 5.51 6.33
C PRO A 90 -2.58 5.73 7.78
N TYR A 91 -1.64 6.65 8.03
CA TYR A 91 -1.22 7.05 9.38
C TYR A 91 -2.23 7.97 10.10
N ARG A 92 -3.38 8.29 9.48
CA ARG A 92 -4.49 9.04 10.10
C ARG A 92 -5.73 8.19 10.35
N GLY A 93 -5.66 6.90 10.10
CA GLY A 93 -6.78 5.98 10.20
C GLY A 93 -6.64 4.98 11.33
N GLU A 94 -7.74 4.32 11.66
CA GLU A 94 -7.78 3.17 12.57
C GLU A 94 -7.54 1.84 11.83
N ALA A 95 -7.47 1.90 10.50
CA ALA A 95 -7.19 0.76 9.64
C ALA A 95 -6.45 1.19 8.37
N LEU A 96 -5.79 0.23 7.73
CA LEU A 96 -5.14 0.39 6.43
C LEU A 96 -5.74 -0.56 5.40
N LEU A 97 -5.60 -0.22 4.12
CA LEU A 97 -6.01 -1.06 3.00
C LEU A 97 -4.83 -1.89 2.52
N ASP A 98 -4.94 -3.22 2.56
CA ASP A 98 -3.95 -4.15 2.03
C ASP A 98 -4.63 -5.08 1.00
N GLY A 99 -4.48 -4.73 -0.27
CA GLY A 99 -5.22 -5.36 -1.37
C GLY A 99 -6.74 -5.16 -1.22
N PRO A 100 -7.57 -6.23 -1.24
CA PRO A 100 -9.01 -6.12 -1.02
C PRO A 100 -9.39 -6.06 0.47
N ASN A 101 -8.43 -6.25 1.38
CA ASN A 101 -8.70 -6.38 2.81
C ASN A 101 -8.44 -5.07 3.53
N THR A 102 -9.25 -4.80 4.56
CA THR A 102 -9.01 -3.72 5.50
C THR A 102 -8.44 -4.31 6.78
N ILE A 103 -7.22 -3.89 7.15
CA ILE A 103 -6.51 -4.41 8.32
C ILE A 103 -6.55 -3.33 9.42
N PRO A 104 -7.18 -3.59 10.58
CA PRO A 104 -7.19 -2.64 11.68
C PRO A 104 -5.80 -2.51 12.33
N TYR A 105 -5.49 -1.31 12.80
CA TYR A 105 -4.35 -1.10 13.68
C TYR A 105 -4.68 -1.60 15.08
N TRP A 106 -3.92 -2.57 15.57
CA TRP A 106 -4.01 -3.03 16.95
C TRP A 106 -3.34 -2.04 17.92
N ARG A 107 -2.41 -1.23 17.41
CA ARG A 107 -1.71 -0.17 18.14
C ARG A 107 -1.43 0.98 17.17
N TYR A 108 -1.86 2.18 17.51
CA TYR A 108 -1.65 3.39 16.70
C TYR A 108 -1.65 4.65 17.57
N LEU A 109 -1.36 5.78 16.94
CA LEU A 109 -1.36 7.08 17.55
C LEU A 109 -2.67 7.80 17.26
N ASP A 110 -3.41 8.14 18.31
CA ASP A 110 -4.62 8.96 18.20
C ASP A 110 -4.31 10.45 18.48
N ASP A 111 -5.12 11.32 17.85
CA ASP A 111 -5.05 12.76 17.99
C ASP A 111 -5.57 13.17 19.38
N CYS A 112 -4.66 13.62 20.25
CA CYS A 112 -5.00 14.07 21.60
C CYS A 112 -4.19 15.32 22.00
N ASP A 113 -4.46 15.88 23.18
CA ASP A 113 -3.78 17.08 23.71
C ASP A 113 -2.26 16.89 23.97
N ASN A 114 -1.69 15.71 23.71
CA ASN A 114 -0.26 15.45 23.78
C ASN A 114 0.40 15.85 22.44
N PRO A 115 1.42 16.72 22.42
CA PRO A 115 2.14 17.07 21.18
C PRO A 115 2.82 15.88 20.50
N ASN A 116 3.02 14.76 21.21
CA ASN A 116 3.55 13.52 20.65
C ASN A 116 2.46 12.49 20.29
N GLY A 117 1.18 12.83 20.48
CA GLY A 117 0.01 11.95 20.33
C GLY A 117 -0.22 10.99 21.50
N CYS A 118 -1.32 10.24 21.46
CA CYS A 118 -1.69 9.25 22.48
C CYS A 118 -1.69 7.83 21.92
N GLU A 119 -1.15 6.88 22.69
CA GLU A 119 -1.28 5.45 22.36
C GLU A 119 -2.75 5.05 22.42
N GLU A 120 -3.27 4.50 21.33
CA GLU A 120 -4.56 3.82 21.29
C GLU A 120 -4.35 2.34 20.95
N ILE A 121 -5.20 1.48 21.53
CA ILE A 121 -5.07 0.02 21.41
C ILE A 121 -6.42 -0.58 21.08
N ASN A 122 -6.50 -1.16 19.89
CA ASN A 122 -7.73 -1.72 19.36
C ASN A 122 -7.58 -3.22 19.08
N ILE A 123 -7.21 -3.98 20.11
CA ILE A 123 -7.12 -5.44 20.03
C ILE A 123 -8.51 -6.02 20.33
N PRO A 124 -9.20 -6.66 19.37
CA PRO A 124 -10.50 -7.26 19.62
C PRO A 124 -10.36 -8.41 20.63
N PRO A 125 -11.23 -8.53 21.65
CA PRO A 125 -11.19 -9.65 22.58
C PRO A 125 -11.39 -10.98 21.83
N LEU A 126 -10.71 -12.05 22.25
CA LEU A 126 -10.92 -13.36 21.62
C LEU A 126 -12.32 -13.91 21.94
N CYS A 127 -12.76 -13.79 23.20
CA CYS A 127 -13.99 -14.42 23.68
C CYS A 127 -15.01 -13.47 24.31
N LYS A 128 -16.26 -13.94 24.42
CA LYS A 128 -17.35 -13.21 25.09
C LYS A 128 -17.12 -13.08 26.61
N PRO A 129 -17.74 -12.08 27.27
CA PRO A 129 -17.61 -11.91 28.72
C PRO A 129 -18.03 -13.16 29.51
N GLY A 130 -17.10 -13.70 30.30
CA GLY A 130 -17.33 -14.90 31.12
C GLY A 130 -17.08 -16.23 30.40
N GLU A 131 -16.66 -16.20 29.14
CA GLU A 131 -16.22 -17.36 28.36
C GLU A 131 -14.69 -17.37 28.22
N CYS A 132 -14.06 -18.53 28.00
CA CYS A 132 -12.60 -18.74 27.89
C CYS A 132 -11.75 -18.32 29.12
N TYR A 133 -11.30 -19.30 29.91
CA TYR A 133 -10.44 -19.00 31.07
C TYR A 133 -9.02 -18.61 30.64
N GLY A 134 -8.57 -17.41 31.03
CA GLY A 134 -7.21 -16.93 30.78
C GLY A 134 -7.00 -16.17 29.47
N GLN A 135 -8.05 -16.05 28.64
CA GLN A 135 -8.02 -15.26 27.41
C GLN A 135 -8.71 -13.89 27.61
N PRO A 136 -8.41 -12.88 26.78
CA PRO A 136 -9.11 -11.60 26.84
C PRO A 136 -10.60 -11.78 26.49
N THR A 137 -11.46 -11.22 27.34
CA THR A 137 -12.92 -11.29 27.16
C THR A 137 -13.54 -9.90 27.04
N GLY A 138 -14.50 -9.72 26.15
CA GLY A 138 -15.23 -8.46 26.00
C GLY A 138 -16.34 -8.54 24.95
N PRO A 139 -17.17 -7.48 24.83
CA PRO A 139 -18.17 -7.37 23.77
C PRO A 139 -17.49 -7.28 22.40
N ASN A 140 -18.21 -7.63 21.33
CA ASN A 140 -17.71 -7.66 19.95
C ASN A 140 -16.44 -8.53 19.80
N SER A 141 -16.35 -9.58 20.60
CA SER A 141 -15.23 -10.53 20.53
C SER A 141 -15.17 -11.25 19.18
N ILE A 142 -14.00 -11.77 18.82
CA ILE A 142 -13.81 -12.64 17.64
C ILE A 142 -14.84 -13.78 17.66
N GLN A 143 -15.03 -14.42 18.82
CA GLN A 143 -16.04 -15.46 19.03
C GLN A 143 -17.46 -14.99 18.66
N GLU A 144 -17.89 -13.85 19.19
CA GLU A 144 -19.23 -13.29 18.95
C GLU A 144 -19.43 -12.92 17.47
N GLN A 145 -18.40 -12.34 16.84
CA GLN A 145 -18.44 -11.97 15.43
C GLN A 145 -18.58 -13.20 14.53
N LEU A 146 -17.80 -14.27 14.78
CA LEU A 146 -17.92 -15.53 14.04
C LEU A 146 -19.30 -16.18 14.23
N GLU A 147 -19.84 -16.21 15.46
CA GLU A 147 -21.18 -16.74 15.71
C GLU A 147 -22.27 -16.00 14.95
N ASN A 148 -22.25 -14.66 15.00
CA ASN A 148 -23.23 -13.83 14.31
C ASN A 148 -23.12 -14.01 12.78
N TYR A 149 -21.90 -14.04 12.24
CA TYR A 149 -21.69 -14.25 10.82
C TYR A 149 -22.25 -15.59 10.33
N VAL A 150 -22.00 -16.67 11.06
CA VAL A 150 -22.54 -17.98 10.69
C VAL A 150 -24.07 -17.97 10.77
N VAL A 151 -24.67 -17.38 11.82
CA VAL A 151 -26.13 -17.25 11.94
C VAL A 151 -26.73 -16.47 10.76
N ASP A 152 -26.11 -15.37 10.36
CA ASP A 152 -26.62 -14.48 9.32
C ASP A 152 -26.50 -15.09 7.90
N ASN A 153 -25.58 -16.03 7.69
CA ASN A 153 -25.29 -16.59 6.36
C ASN A 153 -25.73 -18.05 6.17
N ILE A 154 -25.95 -18.82 7.24
CA ILE A 154 -26.24 -20.27 7.14
C ILE A 154 -27.52 -20.57 6.35
N ASP A 155 -28.55 -19.75 6.53
CA ASP A 155 -29.84 -19.94 5.85
C ASP A 155 -29.74 -19.71 4.34
N SER A 156 -28.93 -18.73 3.91
CA SER A 156 -28.68 -18.47 2.50
C SER A 156 -27.86 -19.58 1.85
N CYS A 157 -26.93 -20.19 2.58
CA CYS A 157 -26.16 -21.33 2.07
C CYS A 157 -27.06 -22.56 1.84
N ILE A 158 -27.94 -22.85 2.81
CA ILE A 158 -28.79 -24.06 2.78
C ILE A 158 -29.84 -24.01 1.66
N ASP A 159 -30.20 -22.82 1.19
CA ASP A 159 -31.15 -22.59 0.08
C ASP A 159 -32.49 -23.32 0.27
N GLU A 160 -33.07 -23.18 1.47
CA GLU A 160 -34.34 -23.82 1.86
C GLU A 160 -34.42 -25.33 1.59
N PHE A 161 -33.28 -26.03 1.56
CA PHE A 161 -33.19 -27.46 1.22
C PHE A 161 -33.73 -27.81 -0.17
N SER A 162 -33.69 -26.88 -1.13
CA SER A 162 -34.16 -27.05 -2.51
C SER A 162 -33.60 -28.32 -3.18
N ALA A 163 -32.36 -28.70 -2.87
CA ALA A 163 -31.70 -29.90 -3.39
C ALA A 163 -32.38 -31.23 -3.01
N ILE A 164 -33.18 -31.27 -1.92
CA ILE A 164 -33.80 -32.51 -1.40
C ILE A 164 -35.32 -32.43 -1.23
N GLU A 165 -35.95 -31.32 -1.63
CA GLU A 165 -37.39 -31.07 -1.48
C GLU A 165 -38.29 -32.17 -2.10
N SER A 166 -37.79 -32.85 -3.14
CA SER A 166 -38.53 -33.91 -3.84
C SER A 166 -38.70 -35.19 -3.01
N ALA A 167 -37.89 -35.39 -1.97
CA ALA A 167 -37.89 -36.60 -1.14
C ALA A 167 -38.17 -36.32 0.35
N TYR A 168 -38.03 -35.07 0.80
CA TYR A 168 -38.15 -34.67 2.20
C TYR A 168 -38.91 -33.35 2.36
N ASP A 169 -39.75 -33.28 3.39
CA ASP A 169 -40.33 -32.03 3.90
C ASP A 169 -39.53 -31.62 5.14
N VAL A 170 -38.70 -30.59 5.01
CA VAL A 170 -37.82 -30.07 6.07
C VAL A 170 -38.39 -28.76 6.59
N LYS A 171 -38.73 -28.73 7.88
CA LYS A 171 -39.30 -27.55 8.53
C LYS A 171 -38.40 -27.04 9.65
N LYS A 172 -38.12 -25.73 9.65
CA LYS A 172 -37.45 -25.05 10.76
C LYS A 172 -38.37 -25.02 11.98
N ASN A 173 -37.85 -25.38 13.15
CA ASN A 173 -38.57 -25.40 14.43
C ASN A 173 -37.99 -24.40 15.45
N GLY A 174 -37.23 -23.42 14.97
CA GLY A 174 -36.59 -22.38 15.78
C GLY A 174 -35.50 -21.65 14.99
N GLU A 175 -35.01 -20.55 15.54
CA GLU A 175 -33.87 -19.80 14.99
C GLU A 175 -32.56 -20.56 15.22
N PRO A 176 -31.62 -20.54 14.25
CA PRO A 176 -30.30 -21.10 14.43
C PRO A 176 -29.53 -20.35 15.54
N LYS A 177 -28.71 -21.08 16.29
CA LYS A 177 -27.77 -20.52 17.27
C LYS A 177 -26.43 -21.19 17.11
N VAL A 178 -25.37 -20.41 17.05
CA VAL A 178 -24.01 -20.92 16.91
C VAL A 178 -23.24 -20.65 18.19
N GLN A 179 -22.42 -21.60 18.60
CA GLN A 179 -21.40 -21.42 19.62
C GLN A 179 -20.04 -21.75 19.00
N VAL A 180 -19.12 -20.80 19.05
CA VAL A 180 -17.73 -21.01 18.62
C VAL A 180 -16.87 -21.34 19.83
N ILE A 181 -16.04 -22.38 19.71
CA ILE A 181 -15.15 -22.86 20.78
C ILE A 181 -13.74 -22.98 20.21
N PHE A 182 -12.82 -22.18 20.73
CA PHE A 182 -11.40 -22.30 20.39
C PHE A 182 -10.74 -23.38 21.25
N ASN A 183 -10.17 -24.39 20.59
CA ASN A 183 -9.36 -25.42 21.22
C ASN A 183 -7.92 -25.34 20.69
N GLU A 184 -7.01 -26.07 21.33
CA GLU A 184 -5.64 -26.21 20.84
C GLU A 184 -5.66 -26.98 19.50
N GLY A 185 -5.06 -26.40 18.46
CA GLY A 185 -5.00 -26.96 17.11
C GLY A 185 -6.25 -26.76 16.25
N ARG A 186 -7.38 -26.31 16.78
CA ARG A 186 -8.63 -26.24 16.00
C ARG A 186 -9.70 -25.30 16.57
N THR A 187 -10.64 -24.90 15.71
CA THR A 187 -11.81 -24.09 16.07
C THR A 187 -13.08 -24.88 15.79
N ASP A 188 -13.88 -25.12 16.83
CA ASP A 188 -15.11 -25.90 16.75
C ASP A 188 -16.33 -24.97 16.63
N PHE A 189 -17.22 -25.25 15.66
CA PHE A 189 -18.49 -24.56 15.45
C PHE A 189 -19.66 -25.47 15.83
N LEU A 190 -20.34 -25.16 16.93
CA LEU A 190 -21.51 -25.89 17.41
C LEU A 190 -22.79 -25.13 17.04
N LEU A 191 -23.47 -25.59 16.00
CA LEU A 191 -24.73 -25.03 15.53
C LEU A 191 -25.91 -25.82 16.14
N ASN A 192 -26.76 -25.12 16.89
CA ASN A 192 -28.09 -25.57 17.27
C ASN A 192 -29.10 -25.03 16.25
N TYR A 193 -29.54 -25.88 15.33
CA TYR A 193 -30.51 -25.56 14.30
C TYR A 193 -31.65 -26.59 14.28
N PRO A 194 -32.73 -26.37 15.06
CA PRO A 194 -33.76 -27.38 15.26
C PRO A 194 -34.60 -27.59 14.00
N LEU A 195 -34.42 -28.73 13.33
CA LEU A 195 -35.15 -29.12 12.13
C LEU A 195 -36.10 -30.29 12.41
N ILE A 196 -37.27 -30.24 11.77
CA ILE A 196 -38.22 -31.36 11.68
C ILE A 196 -38.14 -31.89 10.25
N ILE A 197 -37.60 -33.10 10.10
CA ILE A 197 -37.37 -33.74 8.79
C ILE A 197 -38.40 -34.85 8.63
N THR A 198 -39.25 -34.75 7.62
CA THR A 198 -40.25 -35.77 7.29
C THR A 198 -39.94 -36.40 5.94
N SER A 199 -39.74 -37.71 5.90
CA SER A 199 -39.52 -38.43 4.65
C SER A 199 -40.84 -38.62 3.91
N LEU A 200 -40.92 -38.12 2.67
CA LEU A 200 -42.14 -38.23 1.84
C LEU A 200 -42.43 -39.67 1.37
N THR A 201 -41.47 -40.59 1.53
CA THR A 201 -41.61 -41.99 1.11
C THR A 201 -42.05 -42.92 2.23
N THR A 202 -41.71 -42.60 3.49
CA THR A 202 -41.96 -43.46 4.65
C THR A 202 -42.90 -42.83 5.69
N ASP A 203 -43.19 -41.53 5.56
CA ASP A 203 -43.91 -40.71 6.56
C ASP A 203 -43.23 -40.68 7.95
N ASN A 204 -41.98 -41.12 8.06
CA ASN A 204 -41.21 -41.01 9.29
C ASN A 204 -40.76 -39.56 9.48
N THR A 205 -41.01 -39.03 10.68
CA THR A 205 -40.56 -37.71 11.11
C THR A 205 -39.47 -37.84 12.17
N VAL A 206 -38.36 -37.13 11.98
CA VAL A 206 -37.25 -37.06 12.92
C VAL A 206 -36.95 -35.59 13.23
N THR A 207 -36.66 -35.31 14.50
CA THR A 207 -36.15 -34.00 14.92
C THR A 207 -34.66 -34.11 15.13
N TYR A 208 -33.91 -33.19 14.54
CA TYR A 208 -32.47 -33.10 14.67
C TYR A 208 -32.09 -31.63 14.81
N ASP A 209 -31.26 -31.31 15.80
CA ASP A 209 -31.02 -29.94 16.22
C ASP A 209 -29.55 -29.58 16.38
N LEU A 210 -28.63 -30.54 16.55
CA LEU A 210 -27.23 -30.25 16.88
C LEU A 210 -26.25 -30.67 15.78
N TYR A 211 -25.47 -29.70 15.31
CA TYR A 211 -24.45 -29.87 14.28
C TYR A 211 -23.11 -29.37 14.83
N LEU A 212 -22.06 -30.15 14.63
CA LEU A 212 -20.69 -29.80 15.01
C LEU A 212 -19.83 -29.88 13.76
N GLU A 213 -19.09 -28.82 13.47
CA GLU A 213 -17.96 -28.82 12.54
C GLU A 213 -16.67 -28.41 13.27
N GLU A 214 -15.59 -29.13 12.97
CA GLU A 214 -14.26 -28.92 13.55
C GLU A 214 -13.34 -28.42 12.44
N ILE A 215 -12.94 -27.15 12.49
CA ILE A 215 -12.05 -26.55 11.49
C ILE A 215 -10.62 -26.58 12.03
N ASP A 216 -9.70 -27.15 11.25
CA ASP A 216 -8.27 -27.29 11.57
C ASP A 216 -7.52 -25.94 11.46
N VAL A 217 -7.90 -25.00 12.34
CA VAL A 217 -7.33 -23.66 12.48
C VAL A 217 -7.16 -23.36 13.97
N ASP A 218 -5.91 -23.22 14.41
CA ASP A 218 -5.55 -22.91 15.80
C ASP A 218 -5.57 -21.39 16.09
N LEU A 219 -6.73 -20.79 15.91
CA LEU A 219 -6.89 -19.33 16.07
C LEU A 219 -6.51 -18.86 17.48
N ALA A 220 -6.70 -19.69 18.52
CA ALA A 220 -6.36 -19.31 19.89
C ALA A 220 -4.87 -19.09 20.09
N ASN A 221 -4.02 -20.01 19.63
CA ASN A 221 -2.57 -19.89 19.80
C ASN A 221 -1.96 -18.86 18.83
N MET A 222 -2.48 -18.73 17.60
CA MET A 222 -2.08 -17.65 16.69
C MET A 222 -2.42 -16.28 17.28
N TYR A 223 -3.61 -16.13 17.86
CA TYR A 223 -4.01 -14.91 18.56
C TYR A 223 -3.12 -14.66 19.79
N ALA A 224 -2.78 -15.69 20.57
CA ALA A 224 -1.87 -15.55 21.72
C ALA A 224 -0.49 -15.04 21.30
N LEU A 225 0.08 -15.57 20.20
CA LEU A 225 1.32 -15.06 19.61
C LEU A 225 1.18 -13.59 19.18
N ALA A 226 0.08 -13.21 18.52
CA ALA A 226 -0.19 -11.82 18.16
C ALA A 226 -0.20 -10.89 19.38
N GLN A 227 -0.81 -11.33 20.49
CA GLN A 227 -0.81 -10.58 21.74
C GLN A 227 0.58 -10.46 22.37
N ASP A 228 1.39 -11.52 22.30
CA ASP A 228 2.77 -11.51 22.78
C ASP A 228 3.63 -10.54 21.97
N ILE A 229 3.45 -10.48 20.65
CA ILE A 229 4.10 -9.49 19.77
C ILE A 229 3.71 -8.08 20.18
N ILE A 230 2.41 -7.76 20.33
CA ILE A 230 1.99 -6.42 20.77
C ILE A 230 2.48 -6.09 22.17
N ARG A 231 2.43 -7.04 23.11
CA ARG A 231 2.91 -6.81 24.48
C ARG A 231 4.42 -6.52 24.49
N PHE A 232 5.19 -7.28 23.72
CA PHE A 232 6.61 -7.06 23.52
C PHE A 232 6.85 -5.66 22.95
N GLU A 233 6.17 -5.32 21.87
CA GLU A 233 6.27 -4.03 21.19
C GLU A 233 5.95 -2.88 22.15
N ARG A 234 4.82 -2.91 22.85
CA ARG A 234 4.45 -1.88 23.84
C ARG A 234 5.45 -1.73 24.99
N SER A 235 6.06 -2.82 25.42
CA SER A 235 7.02 -2.81 26.54
C SER A 235 8.42 -2.32 26.14
N THR A 236 8.74 -2.35 24.85
CA THR A 236 10.11 -2.10 24.35
C THR A 236 10.21 -1.00 23.31
N ASN A 237 9.09 -0.58 22.71
CA ASN A 237 8.99 0.24 21.50
C ASN A 237 9.96 -0.24 20.42
N TYR A 238 9.90 -1.54 20.15
CA TYR A 238 10.95 -2.23 19.42
C TYR A 238 10.98 -1.76 17.97
N TYR A 239 9.82 -1.64 17.32
CA TYR A 239 9.75 -1.18 15.94
C TYR A 239 10.30 0.23 15.79
N GLU A 240 9.88 1.20 16.61
CA GLU A 240 10.41 2.57 16.54
C GLU A 240 11.92 2.61 16.79
N ARG A 241 12.42 1.77 17.69
CA ARG A 241 13.85 1.67 17.98
C ARG A 241 14.62 1.09 16.80
N GLN A 242 14.09 0.08 16.12
CA GLN A 242 14.74 -0.43 14.91
C GLN A 242 14.75 0.62 13.80
N THR A 243 13.66 1.35 13.60
CA THR A 243 13.63 2.48 12.65
C THR A 243 14.68 3.52 13.01
N MET A 244 14.80 3.93 14.27
CA MET A 244 15.82 4.89 14.68
C MET A 244 17.25 4.35 14.58
N ASN A 245 17.46 3.05 14.84
CA ASN A 245 18.75 2.42 14.62
C ASN A 245 19.14 2.49 13.13
N LEU A 246 18.20 2.17 12.24
CA LEU A 246 18.38 2.30 10.80
C LEU A 246 18.69 3.75 10.42
N VAL A 247 17.91 4.73 10.89
CA VAL A 247 18.18 6.17 10.62
C VAL A 247 19.59 6.55 11.07
N ASN A 248 20.02 6.10 12.24
CA ASN A 248 21.37 6.38 12.73
C ASN A 248 22.47 5.68 11.91
N ILE A 249 22.22 4.47 11.40
CA ILE A 249 23.19 3.73 10.57
C ILE A 249 23.35 4.39 9.19
N TYR A 250 22.24 4.86 8.61
CA TYR A 250 22.17 5.43 7.26
C TYR A 250 22.24 6.97 7.24
N SER A 251 22.62 7.60 8.35
CA SER A 251 22.81 9.05 8.42
C SER A 251 24.27 9.46 8.57
N GLY A 252 24.59 10.67 8.12
CA GLY A 252 25.94 11.25 8.22
C GLY A 252 26.05 12.58 7.50
N LEU A 253 27.23 13.21 7.57
CA LEU A 253 27.54 14.45 6.86
C LEU A 253 27.87 14.20 5.38
N ASP A 254 26.88 13.68 4.65
CA ASP A 254 26.90 13.49 3.20
C ASP A 254 25.49 13.78 2.64
N SER A 255 25.41 14.42 1.47
CA SER A 255 24.11 14.72 0.83
C SER A 255 23.38 13.47 0.37
N ASP A 256 24.12 12.38 0.16
CA ASP A 256 23.57 11.09 -0.28
C ASP A 256 23.13 10.20 0.89
N LEU A 257 23.39 10.65 2.14
CA LEU A 257 22.96 9.98 3.38
C LEU A 257 21.80 10.74 4.03
N LEU A 258 21.14 10.11 5.00
CA LEU A 258 20.12 10.79 5.81
C LEU A 258 20.75 11.88 6.70
N PRO A 259 20.01 12.97 6.98
CA PRO A 259 20.44 13.95 7.99
C PRO A 259 20.74 13.30 9.35
N PRO A 260 21.90 13.58 9.99
CA PRO A 260 22.21 12.94 11.26
C PRO A 260 21.32 13.45 12.40
N THR A 261 20.97 12.56 13.33
CA THR A 261 20.19 12.94 14.52
C THR A 261 21.00 13.85 15.46
N SER A 262 22.33 13.72 15.45
CA SER A 262 23.25 14.60 16.17
C SER A 262 24.68 14.49 15.67
N GLU A 263 25.15 15.53 14.98
CA GLU A 263 26.55 15.66 14.57
C GLU A 263 27.02 17.12 14.62
N VAL A 264 28.34 17.34 14.78
CA VAL A 264 28.93 18.68 14.80
C VAL A 264 30.11 18.72 13.85
N ASP A 265 30.11 19.70 12.96
CA ASP A 265 31.18 19.88 11.97
C ASP A 265 31.88 21.23 12.12
N PHE A 266 33.18 21.23 11.80
CA PHE A 266 34.09 22.38 11.88
C PHE A 266 34.62 22.74 10.47
N GLN A 267 33.73 22.80 9.46
CA GLN A 267 34.10 23.19 8.10
C GLN A 267 33.94 24.70 7.81
N PHE A 268 34.69 25.17 6.81
CA PHE A 268 34.69 26.56 6.39
C PHE A 268 33.62 26.83 5.32
N LYS A 269 32.59 27.61 5.69
CA LYS A 269 31.57 28.25 4.81
C LYS A 269 30.63 27.37 3.98
N SER A 270 30.90 26.10 3.74
CA SER A 270 29.92 25.16 3.16
C SER A 270 29.14 24.47 4.27
N PHE A 271 27.86 24.23 4.03
CA PHE A 271 27.05 23.27 4.78
C PHE A 271 26.51 22.25 3.78
N ILE A 272 26.17 21.08 4.29
CA ILE A 272 25.50 20.02 3.54
C ILE A 272 23.99 20.20 3.78
N PRO A 273 23.21 20.57 2.76
CA PRO A 273 21.75 20.59 2.85
C PRO A 273 21.16 19.24 2.46
N TRP A 274 19.95 18.97 2.93
CA TRP A 274 19.09 17.92 2.38
C TRP A 274 17.74 18.50 1.97
N VAL A 275 17.04 17.83 1.07
CA VAL A 275 15.67 18.16 0.68
C VAL A 275 14.72 17.22 1.42
N SER A 276 13.68 17.76 2.05
CA SER A 276 12.74 16.97 2.86
C SER A 276 12.02 15.88 2.06
N PHE A 277 11.78 16.13 0.77
CA PHE A 277 11.20 15.14 -0.15
C PHE A 277 12.15 13.96 -0.34
N ASP A 278 13.40 14.19 -0.73
CA ASP A 278 14.40 13.13 -0.92
C ASP A 278 14.60 12.30 0.35
N VAL A 279 14.68 12.96 1.52
CA VAL A 279 14.79 12.25 2.80
C VAL A 279 13.56 11.37 3.09
N LYS A 280 12.36 11.84 2.75
CA LYS A 280 11.14 11.04 2.88
C LYS A 280 11.15 9.83 1.96
N GLU A 281 11.56 10.01 0.71
CA GLU A 281 11.63 8.94 -0.28
C GLU A 281 12.69 7.90 0.10
N THR A 282 13.89 8.32 0.54
CA THR A 282 14.90 7.42 1.07
C THR A 282 14.39 6.65 2.30
N LEU A 283 13.71 7.32 3.24
CA LEU A 283 13.09 6.60 4.35
C LEU A 283 12.11 5.54 3.85
N LYS A 284 11.22 5.92 2.93
CA LYS A 284 10.15 5.07 2.41
C LYS A 284 10.67 3.89 1.59
N TYR A 285 11.57 4.11 0.65
CA TYR A 285 11.96 3.10 -0.34
C TYR A 285 13.25 2.35 -0.01
N ASP A 286 14.15 2.98 0.74
CA ASP A 286 15.49 2.44 1.00
C ASP A 286 15.55 1.86 2.43
N LEU A 287 15.02 2.60 3.42
CA LEU A 287 15.22 2.29 4.83
C LEU A 287 14.11 1.44 5.46
N LEU A 288 12.85 1.83 5.32
CA LEU A 288 11.73 1.13 5.96
C LEU A 288 11.51 -0.32 5.48
N PRO A 289 11.88 -0.74 4.26
CA PRO A 289 11.81 -2.14 3.86
C PRO A 289 12.66 -3.10 4.72
N PHE A 290 13.71 -2.60 5.41
CA PHE A 290 14.46 -3.42 6.36
C PHE A 290 13.62 -3.92 7.53
N MET A 291 12.48 -3.29 7.83
CA MET A 291 11.54 -3.77 8.85
C MET A 291 10.98 -5.16 8.53
N ASN A 292 11.02 -5.58 7.26
CA ASN A 292 10.59 -6.90 6.82
C ASN A 292 11.58 -8.01 7.22
N LEU A 293 12.80 -7.66 7.63
CA LEU A 293 13.81 -8.61 8.11
C LEU A 293 13.60 -9.02 9.57
N ILE A 294 12.62 -8.43 10.25
CA ILE A 294 12.33 -8.77 11.64
C ILE A 294 11.80 -10.21 11.68
N THR A 295 12.43 -11.06 12.49
CA THR A 295 11.95 -12.42 12.76
C THR A 295 12.06 -12.72 14.24
N PHE A 296 11.35 -13.75 14.72
CA PHE A 296 11.37 -14.11 16.13
C PHE A 296 12.02 -15.49 16.35
N PRO A 297 13.02 -15.64 17.25
CA PRO A 297 13.70 -16.92 17.48
C PRO A 297 12.82 -18.07 17.97
N ASN A 298 11.58 -17.79 18.36
CA ASN A 298 10.62 -18.73 18.91
C ASN A 298 9.44 -19.04 17.95
N VAL A 299 9.62 -18.81 16.65
CA VAL A 299 8.66 -19.12 15.58
C VAL A 299 9.29 -20.02 14.50
N ASP A 300 8.51 -20.68 13.65
CA ASP A 300 8.97 -21.74 12.74
C ASP A 300 9.81 -21.23 11.56
N ASN A 301 9.52 -20.04 11.03
CA ASN A 301 10.29 -19.43 9.93
C ASN A 301 11.54 -18.68 10.40
N PHE A 302 12.00 -18.90 11.64
CA PHE A 302 13.20 -18.25 12.14
C PHE A 302 14.45 -18.70 11.36
N VAL A 303 15.01 -17.76 10.59
CA VAL A 303 16.31 -17.94 9.92
C VAL A 303 17.32 -17.06 10.65
N TYR A 304 18.31 -17.70 11.27
CA TYR A 304 19.44 -16.94 11.78
C TYR A 304 20.23 -16.39 10.59
N ILE A 305 20.16 -15.07 10.39
CA ILE A 305 20.93 -14.37 9.36
C ILE A 305 22.43 -14.57 9.68
N GLN A 306 23.06 -15.52 9.00
CA GLN A 306 24.51 -15.72 9.05
C GLN A 306 25.13 -14.96 7.90
N GLU A 307 26.06 -14.06 8.22
CA GLU A 307 26.86 -13.36 7.21
C GLU A 307 27.60 -14.40 6.34
N PRO A 308 27.35 -14.43 5.02
CA PRO A 308 28.02 -15.34 4.11
C PRO A 308 29.54 -15.08 4.15
N GLY A 309 30.34 -16.06 4.58
CA GLY A 309 31.81 -15.96 4.47
C GLY A 309 32.55 -15.37 5.67
N ALA A 310 31.90 -15.14 6.82
CA ALA A 310 32.57 -14.72 8.05
C ALA A 310 33.51 -15.82 8.62
N THR A 311 34.71 -15.92 8.06
CA THR A 311 35.78 -16.85 8.49
C THR A 311 36.64 -16.28 9.63
N SER A 312 36.53 -14.97 9.89
CA SER A 312 37.25 -14.24 10.94
C SER A 312 36.31 -13.93 12.11
N ASN A 313 36.76 -14.13 13.35
CA ASN A 313 35.96 -13.87 14.55
C ASN A 313 35.66 -12.38 14.79
N THR A 314 36.35 -11.45 14.12
CA THR A 314 36.31 -10.02 14.48
C THR A 314 35.31 -9.18 13.69
N ASP A 315 35.12 -9.44 12.39
CA ASP A 315 34.13 -8.71 11.57
C ASP A 315 32.70 -9.16 11.91
N ASN A 316 32.60 -10.39 12.42
CA ASN A 316 31.40 -11.06 12.88
C ASN A 316 30.70 -10.41 14.10
N TYR A 317 31.27 -9.39 14.75
CA TYR A 317 30.62 -8.81 15.95
C TYR A 317 29.69 -7.63 15.63
N VAL A 318 30.01 -6.83 14.62
CA VAL A 318 29.24 -5.61 14.30
C VAL A 318 28.09 -5.93 13.34
N SER A 319 28.35 -6.72 12.30
CA SER A 319 27.31 -7.24 11.39
C SER A 319 26.29 -8.07 12.15
N ARG A 320 26.75 -8.98 13.03
CA ARG A 320 25.86 -9.68 13.97
C ARG A 320 25.13 -8.71 14.89
N GLY A 321 25.72 -7.60 15.29
CA GLY A 321 25.06 -6.61 16.14
C GLY A 321 23.77 -6.09 15.49
N ILE A 322 23.86 -5.62 14.25
CA ILE A 322 22.71 -5.09 13.49
C ILE A 322 21.73 -6.22 13.17
N TYR A 323 22.15 -7.32 12.54
CA TYR A 323 21.21 -8.40 12.21
C TYR A 323 20.62 -9.11 13.44
N SER A 324 21.34 -9.16 14.57
CA SER A 324 20.77 -9.67 15.83
C SER A 324 19.72 -8.73 16.41
N SER A 325 19.79 -7.42 16.11
CA SER A 325 18.77 -6.49 16.57
C SER A 325 17.44 -6.71 15.88
N PHE A 326 17.42 -7.35 14.70
CA PHE A 326 16.21 -7.79 13.97
C PHE A 326 15.59 -9.09 14.49
N ASN A 327 16.26 -9.78 15.41
CA ASN A 327 15.85 -11.10 15.89
C ASN A 327 15.52 -11.12 17.39
N PRO A 328 14.56 -10.29 17.87
CA PRO A 328 14.26 -10.18 19.29
C PRO A 328 13.51 -11.42 19.77
N LYS A 329 13.79 -11.82 21.01
CA LYS A 329 12.98 -12.85 21.68
C LYS A 329 11.75 -12.19 22.30
N ILE A 330 10.55 -12.51 21.80
CA ILE A 330 9.28 -11.93 22.27
C ILE A 330 8.72 -12.64 23.51
N SER A 331 8.88 -13.97 23.61
CA SER A 331 8.47 -14.76 24.78
C SER A 331 9.31 -16.04 24.90
N ASP A 332 9.14 -16.76 26.02
CA ASP A 332 9.79 -18.06 26.24
C ASP A 332 9.01 -19.23 25.60
N GLU A 333 7.77 -18.98 25.16
CA GLU A 333 6.91 -19.95 24.50
C GLU A 333 7.35 -20.13 23.04
N VAL A 334 7.27 -21.35 22.53
CA VAL A 334 7.60 -21.68 21.14
C VAL A 334 6.30 -21.85 20.39
N TYR A 335 6.17 -21.14 19.27
CA TYR A 335 4.97 -21.18 18.45
C TYR A 335 5.29 -21.87 17.12
N PRO A 336 4.50 -22.87 16.70
CA PRO A 336 4.71 -23.59 15.44
C PRO A 336 4.10 -22.82 14.25
N TYR A 337 4.32 -21.50 14.20
CA TYR A 337 3.77 -20.62 13.17
C TYR A 337 4.90 -19.83 12.53
N GLU A 338 4.68 -19.35 11.32
CA GLU A 338 5.56 -18.38 10.69
C GLU A 338 5.10 -16.96 11.04
N VAL A 339 6.05 -16.03 11.22
CA VAL A 339 5.73 -14.61 11.38
C VAL A 339 6.47 -13.79 10.34
N HIS A 340 5.71 -12.99 9.62
CA HIS A 340 6.22 -12.12 8.55
C HIS A 340 5.85 -10.67 8.86
N HIS A 341 6.84 -9.79 8.80
CA HIS A 341 6.64 -8.34 8.88
C HIS A 341 6.62 -7.78 7.47
N GLN A 342 5.64 -6.92 7.19
CA GLN A 342 5.43 -6.37 5.86
C GLN A 342 5.19 -4.87 5.93
N TYR A 343 6.15 -4.13 5.38
CA TYR A 343 6.05 -2.72 5.06
C TYR A 343 5.62 -2.57 3.58
N ASN A 344 4.45 -1.95 3.37
CA ASN A 344 3.75 -1.92 2.08
C ASN A 344 4.13 -0.75 1.15
N TYR A 345 5.22 -0.03 1.45
CA TYR A 345 5.58 1.21 0.73
C TYR A 345 4.44 2.25 0.73
N ASP A 346 3.58 2.18 1.74
CA ASP A 346 2.48 3.11 1.94
C ASP A 346 2.98 4.52 2.20
N GLU A 347 2.09 5.49 2.02
CA GLU A 347 2.40 6.88 2.33
C GLU A 347 2.71 7.07 3.82
N ILE A 348 3.88 7.64 4.12
CA ILE A 348 4.35 7.87 5.49
C ILE A 348 4.12 9.32 5.91
N PHE A 349 3.85 9.52 7.20
CA PHE A 349 4.01 10.83 7.82
C PHE A 349 5.50 11.07 7.99
N PHE A 350 5.99 12.16 7.43
CA PHE A 350 7.38 12.58 7.61
C PHE A 350 7.44 14.09 7.83
N GLN A 351 8.07 14.46 8.93
CA GLN A 351 8.48 15.82 9.22
C GLN A 351 9.85 15.77 9.89
N ILE A 352 10.70 16.72 9.56
CA ILE A 352 11.99 16.91 10.23
C ILE A 352 12.10 18.35 10.70
N ASP A 353 12.48 18.53 11.96
CA ASP A 353 12.43 19.80 12.68
C ASP A 353 11.07 20.53 12.51
N ASP A 354 11.06 21.72 11.89
CA ASP A 354 9.89 22.57 11.69
C ASP A 354 9.16 22.32 10.36
N GLY A 355 9.54 21.28 9.61
CA GLY A 355 8.93 20.93 8.33
C GLY A 355 9.42 21.78 7.16
N ALA A 356 10.59 22.40 7.28
CA ALA A 356 11.22 23.11 6.17
C ALA A 356 11.52 22.18 4.98
N THR A 357 11.29 22.68 3.75
CA THR A 357 11.61 21.95 2.51
C THR A 357 13.11 21.66 2.37
N VAL A 358 13.95 22.58 2.86
CA VAL A 358 15.41 22.43 2.87
C VAL A 358 15.89 22.31 4.31
N ILE A 359 16.48 21.16 4.61
CA ILE A 359 17.02 20.79 5.90
C ILE A 359 18.45 21.31 5.96
N LYS A 360 18.75 22.14 6.94
CA LYS A 360 20.07 22.80 7.08
C LYS A 360 20.51 22.84 8.54
N PRO A 361 21.81 22.73 8.82
CA PRO A 361 22.31 22.80 10.18
C PRO A 361 22.07 24.17 10.80
N ARG A 362 22.06 24.21 12.14
CA ARG A 362 22.03 25.47 12.89
C ARG A 362 23.45 26.02 12.97
N ASN A 363 23.62 27.29 12.63
CA ASN A 363 24.88 27.99 12.89
C ASN A 363 24.96 28.31 14.39
N MET A 364 25.84 27.63 15.13
CA MET A 364 25.98 27.90 16.58
C MET A 364 26.53 29.29 16.87
N LEU A 365 27.33 29.82 15.95
CA LEU A 365 27.85 31.17 16.00
C LEU A 365 27.01 32.01 15.05
N ASP A 366 26.06 32.77 15.60
CA ASP A 366 25.36 33.82 14.87
C ASP A 366 26.40 34.81 14.30
N THR A 367 26.75 34.61 13.03
CA THR A 367 27.85 35.29 12.35
C THR A 367 27.62 36.80 12.26
N ASP A 368 26.38 37.23 12.46
CA ASP A 368 26.01 38.64 12.35
C ASP A 368 26.55 39.46 13.53
N ASN A 369 26.68 38.85 14.72
CA ASN A 369 27.03 39.55 15.95
C ASN A 369 28.39 39.18 16.58
N SER A 370 29.02 38.06 16.18
CA SER A 370 30.32 37.64 16.74
C SER A 370 31.52 38.16 15.94
N LEU A 371 32.26 39.13 16.51
CA LEU A 371 33.54 39.63 15.97
C LEU A 371 34.55 38.49 15.75
N LEU A 372 34.53 37.47 16.62
CA LEU A 372 35.42 36.31 16.54
C LEU A 372 35.07 35.41 15.36
N ALA A 373 33.77 35.20 15.08
CA ALA A 373 33.31 34.44 13.91
C ALA A 373 33.72 35.17 12.60
N LYS A 374 33.59 36.51 12.56
CA LYS A 374 34.05 37.33 11.43
C LYS A 374 35.57 37.27 11.24
N MET A 375 36.36 37.17 12.32
CA MET A 375 37.84 37.12 12.24
C MET A 375 38.39 35.74 11.90
N THR A 376 37.80 34.67 12.41
CA THR A 376 38.38 33.32 12.32
C THR A 376 37.91 32.54 11.09
N GLN A 377 36.83 32.98 10.44
CA GLN A 377 36.12 32.24 9.38
C GLN A 377 35.68 30.82 9.79
N LEU A 378 35.85 30.43 11.05
CA LEU A 378 35.41 29.17 11.59
C LEU A 378 33.89 29.23 11.77
N ALA A 379 33.17 28.41 11.02
CA ALA A 379 31.77 28.11 11.28
C ALA A 379 31.72 26.81 12.08
N ILE A 380 30.93 26.80 13.17
CA ILE A 380 30.57 25.57 13.86
C ILE A 380 29.14 25.28 13.44
N GLN A 381 28.96 24.17 12.75
CA GLN A 381 27.66 23.75 12.26
C GLN A 381 27.14 22.61 13.11
N ASP A 382 25.90 22.78 13.56
CA ASP A 382 25.23 21.88 14.49
C ASP A 382 24.10 21.16 13.75
N TYR A 383 24.38 19.91 13.43
CA TYR A 383 23.50 19.01 12.70
C TYR A 383 22.71 18.15 13.69
N ARG A 384 21.78 18.79 14.40
CA ARG A 384 20.86 18.12 15.32
C ARG A 384 19.44 18.24 14.79
N PHE A 385 19.03 17.25 14.00
CA PHE A 385 17.70 17.20 13.41
C PHE A 385 16.77 16.30 14.18
N ASN A 386 15.50 16.70 14.28
CA ASN A 386 14.47 15.95 14.99
C ASN A 386 13.52 15.31 13.98
N TYR A 387 13.54 13.98 13.89
CA TYR A 387 12.67 13.20 13.04
C TYR A 387 11.29 12.99 13.69
N PHE A 388 10.26 13.13 12.86
CA PHE A 388 8.88 12.79 13.13
C PHE A 388 8.42 11.86 12.01
N ILE A 389 8.25 10.58 12.32
CA ILE A 389 7.94 9.54 11.34
C ILE A 389 6.71 8.78 11.84
N SER A 390 5.72 8.57 10.99
CA SER A 390 4.70 7.53 11.21
C SER A 390 4.51 6.69 9.96
N TYR A 391 4.41 5.38 10.14
CA TYR A 391 4.12 4.48 9.03
C TYR A 391 3.45 3.17 9.50
N PRO A 392 2.63 2.54 8.64
CA PRO A 392 2.06 1.23 8.93
C PRO A 392 3.11 0.12 8.81
N LEU A 393 3.00 -0.86 9.70
CA LEU A 393 3.68 -2.15 9.60
C LEU A 393 2.65 -3.25 9.80
N VAL A 394 2.48 -4.11 8.78
CA VAL A 394 1.60 -5.29 8.86
C VAL A 394 2.41 -6.45 9.44
N ILE A 395 1.82 -7.15 10.41
CA ILE A 395 2.35 -8.39 10.96
C ILE A 395 1.39 -9.51 10.56
N LYS A 396 1.94 -10.51 9.89
CA LYS A 396 1.21 -11.69 9.42
C LYS A 396 1.74 -12.94 10.13
N ILE A 397 0.84 -13.68 10.74
CA ILE A 397 1.09 -14.98 11.37
C ILE A 397 0.48 -16.04 10.46
N SER A 398 1.30 -16.99 10.00
CA SER A 398 0.87 -18.02 9.06
C SER A 398 1.03 -19.41 9.67
N ASP A 399 -0.03 -20.21 9.58
CA ASP A 399 0.02 -21.66 9.81
C ASP A 399 -0.04 -22.36 8.44
N PRO A 400 1.09 -22.83 7.89
CA PRO A 400 1.11 -23.48 6.58
C PRO A 400 0.51 -24.90 6.60
N TYR A 401 0.21 -25.46 7.79
CA TYR A 401 -0.28 -26.82 7.97
C TYR A 401 -1.79 -26.87 8.20
N ALA A 402 -2.41 -25.75 8.56
CA ALA A 402 -3.85 -25.63 8.76
C ALA A 402 -4.68 -26.09 7.55
N ASN A 403 -5.87 -26.62 7.84
CA ASN A 403 -6.91 -26.99 6.90
C ASN A 403 -6.39 -27.87 5.73
N ASP A 404 -5.83 -29.03 6.05
CA ASP A 404 -5.26 -29.98 5.07
C ASP A 404 -4.17 -29.34 4.17
N TYR A 405 -3.27 -28.55 4.76
CA TYR A 405 -2.18 -27.84 4.06
C TYR A 405 -2.65 -26.75 3.08
N LEU A 406 -3.90 -26.28 3.19
CA LEU A 406 -4.34 -25.06 2.50
C LEU A 406 -3.73 -23.80 3.13
N GLY A 407 -3.34 -23.90 4.40
CA GLY A 407 -2.76 -22.83 5.17
C GLY A 407 -3.81 -21.88 5.73
N TYR A 408 -3.41 -21.11 6.74
CA TYR A 408 -4.24 -20.08 7.34
C TYR A 408 -3.39 -18.88 7.76
N ASP A 409 -3.92 -17.68 7.51
CA ASP A 409 -3.24 -16.42 7.78
C ASP A 409 -4.05 -15.58 8.77
N PHE A 410 -3.37 -15.08 9.81
CA PHE A 410 -3.89 -14.11 10.76
C PHE A 410 -3.00 -12.86 10.74
N GLN A 411 -3.54 -11.71 10.37
CA GLN A 411 -2.75 -10.49 10.18
C GLN A 411 -3.35 -9.27 10.85
N PHE A 412 -2.52 -8.41 11.40
CA PHE A 412 -2.91 -7.16 12.04
C PHE A 412 -1.87 -6.08 11.76
N ALA A 413 -2.24 -4.81 11.92
CA ALA A 413 -1.33 -3.70 11.70
C ALA A 413 -0.89 -3.05 13.01
N VAL A 414 0.30 -2.45 12.99
CA VAL A 414 0.78 -1.50 14.00
C VAL A 414 1.27 -0.24 13.31
N GLU A 415 1.01 0.92 13.89
CA GLU A 415 1.58 2.18 13.41
C GLU A 415 2.86 2.47 14.20
N VAL A 416 3.98 2.48 13.51
CA VAL A 416 5.29 2.78 14.09
C VAL A 416 5.45 4.30 14.18
N ASN A 417 5.63 4.83 15.38
CA ASN A 417 5.54 6.28 15.64
C ASN A 417 6.79 6.86 16.32
N ILE A 418 7.57 7.65 15.57
CA ILE A 418 8.71 8.41 16.09
C ILE A 418 8.34 9.88 16.19
N ARG A 419 8.64 10.52 17.33
CA ARG A 419 8.49 11.95 17.55
C ARG A 419 9.78 12.47 18.16
N ASN A 420 10.43 13.45 17.54
CA ASN A 420 11.66 14.04 18.05
C ASN A 420 12.76 13.00 18.36
N ASN A 421 13.02 12.09 17.41
CA ASN A 421 14.00 10.99 17.53
C ASN A 421 13.77 10.01 18.68
N ILE A 422 12.59 10.04 19.31
CA ILE A 422 12.19 9.11 20.36
C ILE A 422 10.90 8.40 19.97
N PRO A 423 10.69 7.15 20.42
CA PRO A 423 9.39 6.51 20.27
C PRO A 423 8.30 7.36 20.92
N ALA A 424 7.16 7.53 20.25
CA ALA A 424 6.08 8.42 20.70
C ALA A 424 5.52 8.03 22.07
N TYR A 425 5.56 6.73 22.39
CA TYR A 425 4.84 6.17 23.53
C TYR A 425 5.61 6.14 24.85
N GLN A 426 6.95 6.31 24.87
CA GLN A 426 7.77 6.35 26.09
C GLN A 426 9.09 7.13 25.96
N ASN A 427 9.53 7.76 27.06
CA ASN A 427 10.87 8.37 27.16
C ASN A 427 11.95 7.28 27.26
N PHE A 428 12.70 7.05 26.19
CA PHE A 428 13.86 6.16 26.17
C PHE A 428 15.15 6.90 25.78
N THR A 429 16.29 6.39 26.26
CA THR A 429 17.63 6.87 25.88
C THR A 429 18.18 6.03 24.73
N THR A 430 18.27 6.61 23.53
CA THR A 430 18.89 5.97 22.37
C THR A 430 20.30 5.45 22.69
N ILE A 431 20.65 4.27 22.18
CA ILE A 431 22.03 3.80 22.22
C ILE A 431 22.75 4.57 21.12
N ASN A 432 23.57 5.54 21.53
CA ASN A 432 24.39 6.30 20.59
C ASN A 432 25.54 5.39 20.12
N LEU A 433 25.31 4.67 19.02
CA LEU A 433 26.38 3.99 18.31
C LEU A 433 27.10 5.08 17.51
N GLU A 434 28.28 5.53 17.96
CA GLU A 434 29.11 6.35 17.10
C GLU A 434 29.39 5.55 15.82
N PRO A 435 29.10 6.10 14.61
CA PRO A 435 29.40 5.44 13.35
C PRO A 435 30.93 5.33 13.27
N THR A 436 31.46 4.18 13.70
CA THR A 436 32.90 4.00 13.91
C THR A 436 33.62 3.47 12.68
N ARG A 437 32.91 3.25 11.56
CA ARG A 437 33.46 2.84 10.27
C ARG A 437 32.57 3.35 9.14
N GLU A 438 33.16 3.50 7.96
CA GLU A 438 32.43 3.48 6.68
C GLU A 438 31.39 2.36 6.76
N ALA A 439 30.11 2.71 6.70
CA ALA A 439 29.04 1.72 6.71
C ALA A 439 29.31 0.76 5.56
N ILE A 440 29.38 -0.53 5.87
CA ILE A 440 29.48 -1.55 4.82
C ILE A 440 28.16 -1.48 4.08
N GLY A 441 28.18 -0.91 2.89
CA GLY A 441 26.99 -0.81 2.05
C GLY A 441 26.62 -2.20 1.56
N LEU A 442 25.34 -2.50 1.44
CA LEU A 442 24.90 -3.73 0.77
C LEU A 442 25.41 -3.80 -0.68
N ALA A 443 25.81 -2.66 -1.26
CA ALA A 443 26.47 -2.55 -2.57
C ALA A 443 27.91 -3.11 -2.59
N ASP A 444 28.56 -3.20 -1.43
CA ASP A 444 29.98 -3.52 -1.32
C ASP A 444 30.27 -4.91 -1.86
N PHE A 445 31.38 -5.03 -2.58
CA PHE A 445 31.76 -6.28 -3.23
C PHE A 445 31.87 -7.45 -2.24
N GLU A 446 32.22 -7.17 -0.99
CA GLU A 446 32.34 -8.17 0.08
C GLU A 446 30.98 -8.75 0.53
N GLN A 447 29.87 -8.04 0.32
CA GLN A 447 28.51 -8.49 0.66
C GLN A 447 27.84 -9.27 -0.48
N ARG A 448 28.48 -9.35 -1.66
CA ARG A 448 27.94 -10.06 -2.83
C ARG A 448 28.17 -11.55 -2.71
N LEU A 449 27.15 -12.35 -3.05
CA LEU A 449 27.27 -13.80 -3.07
C LEU A 449 28.23 -14.24 -4.19
N PRO A 450 29.02 -15.30 -3.99
CA PRO A 450 30.00 -15.80 -4.99
C PRO A 450 29.36 -16.47 -6.22
N GLN A 451 28.07 -16.22 -6.46
CA GLN A 451 27.30 -16.75 -7.57
C GLN A 451 27.42 -15.80 -8.76
N ASN A 452 27.93 -16.30 -9.88
CA ASN A 452 28.03 -15.51 -11.10
C ASN A 452 26.65 -15.43 -11.77
N ILE A 453 26.19 -14.21 -12.00
CA ILE A 453 24.98 -13.89 -12.74
C ILE A 453 25.40 -13.25 -14.06
N THR A 454 25.04 -13.87 -15.18
CA THR A 454 25.27 -13.31 -16.52
C THR A 454 23.98 -12.72 -17.04
N ILE A 455 23.99 -11.46 -17.44
CA ILE A 455 22.83 -10.79 -18.02
C ILE A 455 23.18 -10.39 -19.44
N LYS A 456 22.43 -10.93 -20.40
CA LYS A 456 22.57 -10.68 -21.83
C LYS A 456 21.47 -9.73 -22.27
N THR A 457 21.82 -8.69 -23.01
CA THR A 457 20.89 -7.61 -23.36
C THR A 457 20.68 -7.53 -24.87
N TYR A 458 19.43 -7.40 -25.28
CA TYR A 458 19.04 -7.31 -26.68
C TYR A 458 18.05 -6.17 -26.90
N ASP A 459 18.09 -5.57 -28.08
CA ASP A 459 17.00 -4.73 -28.57
C ASP A 459 15.80 -5.63 -28.91
N LYS A 460 14.66 -5.43 -28.24
CA LYS A 460 13.48 -6.28 -28.36
C LYS A 460 12.90 -6.28 -29.78
N TRP A 461 13.09 -5.19 -30.52
CA TRP A 461 12.56 -5.03 -31.87
C TRP A 461 13.51 -5.60 -32.94
N THR A 462 14.80 -5.25 -32.91
CA THR A 462 15.77 -5.69 -33.93
C THR A 462 16.41 -7.04 -33.60
N GLN A 463 16.32 -7.48 -32.34
CA GLN A 463 17.00 -8.66 -31.78
C GLN A 463 18.53 -8.56 -31.83
N GLU A 464 19.08 -7.36 -32.03
CA GLU A 464 20.51 -7.11 -32.01
C GLU A 464 21.05 -6.99 -30.57
N PRO A 465 22.27 -7.45 -30.28
CA PRO A 465 22.89 -7.28 -28.97
C PRO A 465 23.04 -5.80 -28.59
N LEU A 466 22.70 -5.46 -27.34
CA LEU A 466 22.63 -4.08 -26.86
C LEU A 466 23.71 -3.81 -25.80
N THR A 467 24.76 -3.06 -26.14
CA THR A 467 25.83 -2.65 -25.19
C THR A 467 25.40 -1.50 -24.29
N ASP A 468 26.21 -1.17 -23.29
CA ASP A 468 26.06 0.04 -22.47
C ASP A 468 24.70 0.10 -21.73
N VAL A 469 24.10 -1.06 -21.48
CA VAL A 469 22.90 -1.15 -20.63
C VAL A 469 23.38 -1.21 -19.19
N MET A 470 23.02 -0.21 -18.38
CA MET A 470 23.29 -0.21 -16.95
C MET A 470 22.43 -1.27 -16.30
N ILE A 471 23.05 -2.22 -15.62
CA ILE A 471 22.38 -3.25 -14.85
C ILE A 471 22.46 -2.87 -13.38
N SER A 472 21.32 -2.83 -12.72
CA SER A 472 21.19 -2.64 -11.29
C SER A 472 20.43 -3.81 -10.66
N TYR A 473 20.65 -4.06 -9.37
CA TYR A 473 19.81 -4.95 -8.58
C TYR A 473 19.11 -4.13 -7.52
N VAL A 474 17.79 -4.23 -7.42
CA VAL A 474 16.98 -3.50 -6.45
C VAL A 474 16.55 -4.45 -5.35
N CYS A 475 16.98 -4.18 -4.12
CA CYS A 475 16.59 -4.89 -2.91
C CYS A 475 16.62 -3.93 -1.72
N GLY A 476 15.50 -3.24 -1.49
CA GLY A 476 15.51 -1.97 -0.76
C GLY A 476 16.11 -0.91 -1.69
N ASP A 477 17.44 -0.76 -1.63
CA ASP A 477 18.19 0.18 -2.46
C ASP A 477 18.44 -0.36 -3.88
N GLU A 478 18.75 0.56 -4.80
CA GLU A 478 19.27 0.23 -6.14
C GLU A 478 20.79 0.12 -6.16
N TYR A 479 21.30 -1.09 -6.44
CA TYR A 479 22.74 -1.37 -6.52
C TYR A 479 23.21 -1.47 -7.97
N ALA A 480 23.96 -0.49 -8.45
CA ALA A 480 24.58 -0.55 -9.77
C ALA A 480 25.61 -1.70 -9.83
N LEU A 481 25.40 -2.65 -10.73
CA LEU A 481 26.25 -3.83 -10.91
C LEU A 481 27.29 -3.65 -12.01
N GLY A 482 27.01 -2.81 -12.99
CA GLY A 482 27.88 -2.53 -14.14
C GLY A 482 27.09 -2.32 -15.42
N THR A 483 27.80 -2.16 -16.54
CA THR A 483 27.20 -2.02 -17.88
C THR A 483 27.53 -3.22 -18.75
N THR A 484 26.64 -3.60 -19.66
CA THR A 484 26.92 -4.67 -20.64
C THR A 484 27.97 -4.26 -21.67
N ASP A 485 28.84 -5.20 -22.05
CA ASP A 485 29.89 -5.01 -23.08
C ASP A 485 29.77 -6.08 -24.18
N TYR A 486 30.23 -5.77 -25.39
CA TYR A 486 30.16 -6.66 -26.55
C TYR A 486 31.42 -7.51 -26.68
N ASP A 487 31.27 -8.83 -26.62
CA ASP A 487 32.40 -9.76 -26.70
C ASP A 487 32.72 -10.25 -28.12
N GLY A 488 31.93 -9.83 -29.12
CA GLY A 488 32.03 -10.26 -30.51
C GLY A 488 30.90 -11.17 -30.98
N GLU A 489 30.14 -11.77 -30.05
CA GLU A 489 28.94 -12.55 -30.33
C GLU A 489 27.70 -11.94 -29.65
N GLU A 490 27.82 -11.54 -28.39
CA GLU A 490 26.72 -11.03 -27.57
C GLU A 490 27.13 -9.84 -26.70
N ALA A 491 26.14 -9.05 -26.26
CA ALA A 491 26.33 -7.98 -25.29
C ALA A 491 25.89 -8.51 -23.92
N SER A 492 26.81 -8.56 -22.96
CA SER A 492 26.51 -9.14 -21.66
C SER A 492 27.31 -8.53 -20.50
N LEU A 493 26.84 -8.78 -19.28
CA LEU A 493 27.52 -8.48 -18.02
C LEU A 493 27.50 -9.74 -17.15
N THR A 494 28.66 -10.27 -16.79
CA THR A 494 28.78 -11.28 -15.73
C THR A 494 29.23 -10.61 -14.43
N THR A 495 28.41 -10.71 -13.39
CA THR A 495 28.64 -10.04 -12.11
C THR A 495 28.15 -10.89 -10.93
N THR A 496 28.29 -10.38 -9.72
CA THR A 496 27.72 -10.94 -8.49
C THR A 496 26.74 -9.92 -7.89
N MET A 497 25.76 -10.41 -7.14
CA MET A 497 24.71 -9.58 -6.52
C MET A 497 24.71 -9.76 -5.00
N PRO A 498 24.25 -8.75 -4.23
CA PRO A 498 24.05 -8.91 -2.79
C PRO A 498 22.94 -9.93 -2.49
N TYR A 499 22.98 -10.50 -1.30
CA TYR A 499 21.92 -11.39 -0.81
C TYR A 499 20.62 -10.61 -0.56
N CYS A 500 19.49 -11.15 -1.00
CA CYS A 500 18.18 -10.51 -0.80
C CYS A 500 17.10 -11.55 -0.53
N GLU A 501 16.82 -11.82 0.75
CA GLU A 501 15.94 -12.92 1.17
C GLU A 501 14.50 -12.75 0.68
N LEU A 502 14.00 -11.51 0.64
CA LEU A 502 12.61 -11.17 0.31
C LEU A 502 12.31 -11.19 -1.19
N GLY A 503 13.35 -11.34 -2.02
CA GLY A 503 13.26 -11.15 -3.46
C GLY A 503 13.56 -9.70 -3.84
N GLY A 504 14.37 -9.54 -4.87
CA GLY A 504 14.70 -8.25 -5.46
C GLY A 504 14.32 -8.21 -6.92
N PHE A 505 14.76 -7.17 -7.62
CA PHE A 505 14.52 -7.00 -9.05
C PHE A 505 15.82 -6.70 -9.76
N ILE A 506 16.08 -7.36 -10.88
CA ILE A 506 17.14 -6.96 -11.79
C ILE A 506 16.55 -5.85 -12.66
N LYS A 507 17.03 -4.63 -12.46
CA LYS A 507 16.67 -3.45 -13.24
C LYS A 507 17.73 -3.22 -14.31
N TYR A 508 17.30 -2.71 -15.45
CA TYR A 508 18.20 -2.43 -16.55
C TYR A 508 17.79 -1.15 -17.28
N ASP A 509 18.70 -0.19 -17.29
CA ASP A 509 18.47 1.16 -17.78
C ASP A 509 19.40 1.48 -18.95
N LYS A 510 18.82 2.01 -20.03
CA LYS A 510 19.57 2.57 -21.15
C LYS A 510 18.80 3.73 -21.75
N VAL A 511 19.47 4.86 -21.96
CA VAL A 511 18.86 6.04 -22.59
C VAL A 511 18.31 5.67 -23.97
N GLY A 512 17.05 6.01 -24.25
CA GLY A 512 16.40 5.66 -25.50
C GLY A 512 15.71 4.29 -25.49
N TYR A 513 15.61 3.62 -24.34
CA TYR A 513 15.07 2.28 -24.20
C TYR A 513 14.20 2.15 -22.94
N LEU A 514 13.19 1.30 -23.01
CA LEU A 514 12.43 0.82 -21.86
C LEU A 514 12.90 -0.59 -21.48
N GLY A 515 13.36 -0.74 -20.25
CA GLY A 515 13.60 -2.04 -19.61
C GLY A 515 12.48 -2.45 -18.66
N GLU A 516 12.09 -3.73 -18.70
CA GLU A 516 11.10 -4.33 -17.79
C GLU A 516 11.83 -5.08 -16.66
N SER A 517 11.80 -4.61 -15.42
CA SER A 517 12.56 -5.26 -14.34
C SER A 517 12.20 -6.75 -14.18
N ILE A 518 13.19 -7.61 -13.88
CA ILE A 518 12.94 -9.04 -13.66
C ILE A 518 12.94 -9.35 -12.16
N PRO A 519 11.87 -9.94 -11.59
CA PRO A 519 11.90 -10.37 -10.20
C PRO A 519 12.94 -11.49 -10.03
N TYR A 520 13.89 -11.28 -9.12
CA TYR A 520 14.98 -12.20 -8.86
C TYR A 520 15.36 -12.19 -7.38
N ASN A 521 15.29 -13.37 -6.75
CA ASN A 521 15.70 -13.56 -5.36
C ASN A 521 17.08 -14.22 -5.30
N ASN A 522 18.08 -13.44 -4.89
CA ASN A 522 19.46 -13.92 -4.81
C ASN A 522 19.72 -14.60 -3.46
N LYS A 523 19.70 -15.94 -3.43
CA LYS A 523 19.84 -16.76 -2.21
C LYS A 523 21.24 -17.36 -2.05
N LEU A 524 21.64 -17.56 -0.80
CA LEU A 524 22.93 -18.14 -0.34
C LEU A 524 23.41 -19.43 -1.07
N ASN A 525 22.50 -20.23 -1.61
CA ASN A 525 22.80 -21.51 -2.27
C ASN A 525 22.45 -21.53 -3.77
N GLY A 526 22.40 -20.36 -4.42
CA GLY A 526 22.09 -20.27 -5.85
C GLY A 526 23.18 -20.85 -6.76
N THR A 527 22.77 -21.49 -7.86
CA THR A 527 23.68 -21.85 -8.97
C THR A 527 23.87 -20.66 -9.89
N ASN A 528 25.02 -20.54 -10.56
CA ASN A 528 25.19 -19.51 -11.61
C ASN A 528 23.98 -19.48 -12.56
N MET A 529 23.52 -18.29 -12.91
CA MET A 529 22.33 -18.09 -13.71
C MET A 529 22.60 -17.10 -14.85
N ASP A 530 21.96 -17.37 -15.98
CA ASP A 530 22.03 -16.54 -17.16
C ASP A 530 20.63 -15.99 -17.45
N PHE A 531 20.52 -14.67 -17.56
CA PHE A 531 19.33 -13.95 -17.96
C PHE A 531 19.50 -13.41 -19.37
N SER A 532 18.45 -13.50 -20.17
CA SER A 532 18.35 -12.82 -21.46
C SER A 532 17.25 -11.79 -21.34
N VAL A 533 17.61 -10.51 -21.43
CA VAL A 533 16.70 -9.39 -21.25
C VAL A 533 16.59 -8.60 -22.55
N GLU A 534 15.37 -8.18 -22.85
CA GLU A 534 15.05 -7.47 -24.08
C GLU A 534 14.47 -6.10 -23.73
N LEU A 535 15.07 -5.04 -24.27
CA LEU A 535 14.64 -3.66 -24.02
C LEU A 535 13.90 -3.13 -25.25
N TRP A 536 12.78 -2.44 -25.04
CA TRP A 536 12.04 -1.79 -26.12
C TRP A 536 12.72 -0.46 -26.49
N PRO A 537 13.20 -0.27 -27.73
CA PRO A 537 13.68 1.05 -28.14
C PRO A 537 12.54 2.06 -28.16
N GLU A 538 12.81 3.26 -27.67
CA GLU A 538 11.94 4.44 -27.84
C GLU A 538 11.78 4.72 -29.34
N HIS A 539 10.55 5.05 -29.75
CA HIS A 539 10.25 5.44 -31.11
C HIS A 539 9.51 6.77 -31.16
N ASP A 540 9.95 7.64 -32.06
CA ASP A 540 9.30 8.91 -32.36
C ASP A 540 7.92 8.65 -32.99
N LYS A 541 6.86 9.03 -32.28
CA LYS A 541 5.47 8.83 -32.68
C LYS A 541 4.79 10.16 -32.90
N VAL A 542 4.32 10.37 -34.13
CA VAL A 542 3.51 11.55 -34.47
C VAL A 542 2.14 11.45 -33.79
N ILE A 543 1.79 12.43 -32.96
CA ILE A 543 0.51 12.57 -32.29
C ILE A 543 -0.32 13.62 -33.02
N ILE A 544 -1.58 13.27 -33.30
CA ILE A 544 -2.58 14.19 -33.85
C ILE A 544 -3.76 14.21 -32.90
N VAL A 545 -4.06 15.37 -32.32
CA VAL A 545 -5.22 15.54 -31.45
C VAL A 545 -6.36 16.16 -32.23
N GLN A 546 -7.52 15.56 -32.13
CA GLN A 546 -8.74 15.95 -32.80
C GLN A 546 -9.90 15.94 -31.81
N LYS A 547 -11.01 16.59 -32.15
CA LYS A 547 -12.23 16.59 -31.35
C LYS A 547 -13.37 15.90 -32.09
N ARG A 548 -14.39 15.48 -31.32
CA ARG A 548 -15.66 14.94 -31.82
C ARG A 548 -16.81 15.69 -31.19
N SER A 549 -17.56 16.40 -32.02
CA SER A 549 -18.82 17.02 -31.64
C SER A 549 -19.91 15.98 -31.36
N ASP A 550 -20.94 16.35 -30.61
CA ASP A 550 -22.11 15.48 -30.40
C ASP A 550 -22.78 15.05 -31.71
N GLN A 551 -22.71 15.89 -32.75
CA GLN A 551 -23.23 15.54 -34.07
C GLN A 551 -22.37 14.45 -34.73
N ALA A 552 -21.04 14.58 -34.68
CA ALA A 552 -20.13 13.55 -35.17
C ALA A 552 -20.36 12.20 -34.49
N ILE A 553 -20.61 12.18 -33.18
CA ILE A 553 -20.92 10.95 -32.44
C ILE A 553 -22.22 10.32 -32.93
N LYS A 554 -23.30 11.12 -33.09
CA LYS A 554 -24.58 10.65 -33.62
C LYS A 554 -24.43 10.09 -35.04
N ASP A 555 -23.63 10.75 -35.87
CA ASP A 555 -23.38 10.31 -37.25
C ASP A 555 -22.66 8.95 -37.28
N ILE A 556 -21.66 8.73 -36.40
CA ILE A 556 -20.99 7.42 -36.27
C ILE A 556 -21.97 6.35 -35.77
N GLN A 557 -22.79 6.65 -34.77
CA GLN A 557 -23.78 5.71 -34.23
C GLN A 557 -24.83 5.30 -35.28
N ASN A 558 -25.27 6.24 -36.11
CA ASN A 558 -26.26 6.00 -37.15
C ASN A 558 -25.68 5.28 -38.39
N ALA A 559 -24.36 5.17 -38.52
CA ALA A 559 -23.69 4.61 -39.68
C ALA A 559 -23.77 3.07 -39.80
N GLY A 560 -24.14 2.37 -38.72
CA GLY A 560 -24.19 0.90 -38.70
C GLY A 560 -22.86 0.27 -39.11
N THR A 561 -22.86 -0.55 -40.17
CA THR A 561 -21.64 -1.23 -40.66
C THR A 561 -20.58 -0.28 -41.22
N ASN A 562 -20.95 0.97 -41.55
CA ASN A 562 -20.00 1.98 -42.04
C ASN A 562 -19.38 2.81 -40.91
N ALA A 563 -19.68 2.49 -39.64
CA ALA A 563 -19.20 3.24 -38.48
C ALA A 563 -17.68 3.36 -38.44
N LEU A 564 -16.92 2.33 -38.88
CA LEU A 564 -15.45 2.37 -38.88
C LEU A 564 -14.88 3.39 -39.89
N GLU A 565 -15.49 3.51 -41.07
CA GLU A 565 -15.05 4.50 -42.08
C GLU A 565 -15.38 5.93 -41.62
N LEU A 566 -16.54 6.11 -40.98
CA LEU A 566 -16.94 7.41 -40.42
C LEU A 566 -16.19 7.74 -39.13
N TYR A 567 -15.72 6.75 -38.37
CA TYR A 567 -14.99 6.96 -37.13
C TYR A 567 -13.80 7.90 -37.32
N VAL A 568 -12.96 7.65 -38.32
CA VAL A 568 -11.78 8.48 -38.60
C VAL A 568 -12.17 9.81 -39.25
N ARG A 569 -13.15 9.81 -40.16
CA ARG A 569 -13.54 11.01 -40.93
C ARG A 569 -14.38 12.03 -40.16
N ALA A 570 -15.10 11.60 -39.14
CA ALA A 570 -15.97 12.46 -38.33
C ALA A 570 -15.19 13.20 -37.22
N ALA A 571 -13.89 12.96 -37.09
CA ALA A 571 -13.03 13.74 -36.20
C ALA A 571 -12.67 15.08 -36.86
N GLU A 572 -12.80 16.15 -36.09
CA GLU A 572 -12.54 17.53 -36.51
C GLU A 572 -11.24 18.03 -35.88
N ASN A 573 -10.53 18.94 -36.53
CA ASN A 573 -9.38 19.58 -35.92
C ASN A 573 -9.82 20.50 -34.77
N ILE A 574 -8.92 20.74 -33.80
CA ILE A 574 -9.15 21.72 -32.74
C ILE A 574 -9.37 23.10 -33.38
N SER A 575 -10.47 23.76 -33.01
CA SER A 575 -10.85 25.03 -33.64
C SER A 575 -9.92 26.17 -33.23
N ALA A 576 -9.82 27.22 -34.06
CA ALA A 576 -8.95 28.40 -33.84
C ALA A 576 -9.02 29.03 -32.43
N ASN A 577 -10.21 28.99 -31.86
CA ASN A 577 -10.56 29.52 -30.55
C ASN A 577 -10.42 28.50 -29.41
N GLN A 578 -9.94 27.29 -29.68
CA GLN A 578 -9.87 26.22 -28.70
C GLN A 578 -8.42 25.89 -28.35
N THR A 579 -8.24 25.29 -27.17
CA THR A 579 -6.96 24.77 -26.71
C THR A 579 -7.17 23.42 -26.07
N ALA A 580 -6.46 22.41 -26.60
CA ALA A 580 -6.45 21.07 -26.06
C ALA A 580 -5.19 20.89 -25.21
N PHE A 581 -5.38 20.47 -23.97
CA PHE A 581 -4.31 20.03 -23.08
C PHE A 581 -4.37 18.52 -23.00
N VAL A 582 -3.26 17.83 -23.24
CA VAL A 582 -3.20 16.37 -23.27
C VAL A 582 -2.01 15.88 -22.47
N ASN A 583 -2.26 15.14 -21.41
CA ASN A 583 -1.28 14.37 -20.68
C ASN A 583 -1.34 12.90 -21.13
N VAL A 584 -0.19 12.35 -21.50
CA VAL A 584 -0.04 10.94 -21.86
C VAL A 584 1.03 10.36 -20.95
N GLU A 585 0.65 9.41 -20.10
CA GLU A 585 1.55 8.80 -19.14
C GLU A 585 1.50 7.29 -19.31
N ARG A 586 2.66 6.63 -19.36
CA ARG A 586 2.73 5.17 -19.43
C ARG A 586 2.38 4.61 -18.06
N ILE A 587 1.51 3.61 -18.02
CA ILE A 587 1.26 2.83 -16.82
C ILE A 587 2.43 1.84 -16.68
N PRO A 588 3.27 1.96 -15.65
CA PRO A 588 4.36 1.03 -15.45
C PRO A 588 3.82 -0.39 -15.19
N THR A 589 4.49 -1.38 -15.75
CA THR A 589 4.21 -2.80 -15.49
C THR A 589 4.88 -3.29 -14.21
N SER A 590 5.93 -2.59 -13.77
CA SER A 590 6.64 -2.77 -12.51
C SER A 590 7.01 -1.40 -11.94
N PRO A 591 7.01 -1.20 -10.61
CA PRO A 591 7.51 0.05 -10.00
C PRO A 591 8.99 0.33 -10.33
N TYR A 592 9.73 -0.68 -10.81
CA TYR A 592 11.14 -0.57 -11.20
C TYR A 592 11.36 -0.52 -12.72
N ASP A 593 10.30 -0.36 -13.51
CA ASP A 593 10.45 -0.08 -14.94
C ASP A 593 11.30 1.19 -15.11
N SER A 594 12.21 1.17 -16.08
CA SER A 594 12.99 2.36 -16.42
C SER A 594 12.04 3.51 -16.79
N ILE A 595 12.29 4.71 -16.24
CA ILE A 595 11.48 5.88 -16.58
C ILE A 595 11.75 6.23 -18.05
N VAL A 596 10.79 5.97 -18.91
CA VAL A 596 10.80 6.53 -20.27
C VAL A 596 10.41 8.00 -20.12
N PRO A 597 11.27 8.95 -20.50
CA PRO A 597 10.92 10.36 -20.44
C PRO A 597 9.77 10.63 -21.42
N LEU A 598 8.55 10.59 -20.90
CA LEU A 598 7.39 11.15 -21.56
C LEU A 598 7.29 12.59 -21.10
N PRO A 599 7.29 13.59 -22.01
CA PRO A 599 6.88 14.92 -21.62
C PRO A 599 5.40 14.85 -21.24
N GLY A 600 5.13 14.95 -19.94
CA GLY A 600 3.81 15.18 -19.42
C GLY A 600 3.38 16.57 -19.85
N PHE A 601 2.28 16.62 -20.62
CA PHE A 601 1.57 17.81 -21.09
C PHE A 601 1.92 18.33 -22.50
N ILE A 602 1.01 18.07 -23.44
CA ILE A 602 0.93 18.69 -24.76
C ILE A 602 -0.15 19.78 -24.70
N SER A 603 0.19 21.00 -25.13
CA SER A 603 -0.78 22.10 -25.31
C SER A 603 -0.93 22.40 -26.80
N ILE A 604 -2.14 22.26 -27.33
CA ILE A 604 -2.45 22.44 -28.75
C ILE A 604 -3.46 23.57 -28.87
N GLU A 605 -3.00 24.72 -29.30
CA GLU A 605 -3.87 25.85 -29.61
C GLU A 605 -4.38 25.77 -31.05
N GLY A 606 -5.56 26.31 -31.33
CA GLY A 606 -6.07 26.44 -32.70
C GLY A 606 -5.43 27.60 -33.48
N GLU A 607 -5.63 27.63 -34.81
CA GLU A 607 -4.98 28.60 -35.72
C GLU A 607 -5.37 30.04 -35.36
N GLY A 608 -4.39 30.88 -35.02
CA GLY A 608 -4.58 32.33 -34.90
C GLY A 608 -4.49 32.93 -33.49
N THR A 609 -3.92 32.20 -32.51
CA THR A 609 -3.63 32.75 -31.17
C THR A 609 -2.16 33.16 -31.05
N ASP A 610 -1.92 34.45 -30.74
CA ASP A 610 -0.57 35.03 -30.64
C ASP A 610 0.03 34.80 -29.25
N TYR A 611 0.53 33.57 -29.05
CA TYR A 611 1.02 33.04 -27.77
C TYR A 611 2.25 33.78 -27.20
N TYR A 612 2.96 34.56 -28.03
CA TYR A 612 4.09 35.38 -27.59
C TYR A 612 3.71 36.38 -26.49
N ASN A 613 2.41 36.63 -26.28
CA ASN A 613 1.89 37.55 -25.27
C ASN A 613 1.81 36.98 -23.84
N ILE A 614 1.74 35.66 -23.60
CA ILE A 614 1.54 35.13 -22.22
C ILE A 614 2.88 35.02 -21.46
N TYR A 615 3.87 34.35 -22.05
CA TYR A 615 5.22 34.30 -21.47
C TYR A 615 5.79 35.72 -21.28
N SER A 616 5.58 36.60 -22.26
CA SER A 616 6.02 37.99 -22.13
C SER A 616 5.29 38.74 -21.02
N GLN A 617 4.00 38.47 -20.77
CA GLN A 617 3.26 39.07 -19.66
C GLN A 617 3.76 38.62 -18.28
N GLU A 618 3.99 37.33 -18.07
CA GLU A 618 4.50 36.81 -16.78
C GLU A 618 5.96 37.21 -16.55
N PHE A 619 6.79 37.14 -17.59
CA PHE A 619 8.15 37.65 -17.55
C PHE A 619 8.16 39.16 -17.24
N ASP A 620 7.34 39.94 -17.93
CA ASP A 620 7.22 41.38 -17.71
C ASP A 620 6.69 41.70 -16.30
N GLU A 621 5.85 40.85 -15.72
CA GLU A 621 5.36 40.99 -14.35
C GLU A 621 6.44 40.69 -13.31
N ILE A 622 7.23 39.64 -13.49
CA ILE A 622 8.41 39.34 -12.65
C ILE A 622 9.40 40.51 -12.70
N ILE A 623 9.70 41.01 -13.90
CA ILE A 623 10.59 42.16 -14.10
C ILE A 623 10.00 43.44 -13.50
N ARG A 624 8.70 43.68 -13.66
CA ARG A 624 8.00 44.83 -13.05
C ARG A 624 8.05 44.79 -11.53
N ASN A 625 7.83 43.62 -10.93
CA ASN A 625 7.87 43.45 -9.48
C ASN A 625 9.30 43.58 -8.92
N TYR A 626 10.29 43.07 -9.64
CA TYR A 626 11.70 43.33 -9.34
C TYR A 626 12.04 44.83 -9.37
N ASN A 627 11.65 45.54 -10.44
CA ASN A 627 11.91 46.97 -10.58
C ASN A 627 11.21 47.83 -9.52
N ASN A 628 10.07 47.37 -9.00
CA ASN A 628 9.35 48.01 -7.90
C ASN A 628 9.93 47.68 -6.51
N GLY A 629 10.98 46.85 -6.43
CA GLY A 629 11.66 46.48 -5.19
C GLY A 629 10.99 45.37 -4.40
N PHE A 630 10.02 44.66 -4.98
CA PHE A 630 9.36 43.51 -4.32
C PHE A 630 10.26 42.28 -4.26
N TYR A 631 11.19 42.15 -5.21
CA TYR A 631 12.15 41.03 -5.29
C TYR A 631 13.59 41.54 -5.24
N ASN A 632 14.47 40.77 -4.61
CA ASN A 632 15.91 40.94 -4.77
C ASN A 632 16.38 40.17 -6.02
N GLU A 633 17.65 40.39 -6.41
CA GLU A 633 18.21 39.82 -7.63
C GLU A 633 18.20 38.27 -7.64
N SER A 634 18.50 37.64 -6.51
CA SER A 634 18.48 36.18 -6.37
C SER A 634 17.08 35.60 -6.54
N THR A 635 16.05 36.25 -6.00
CA THR A 635 14.64 35.81 -6.17
C THR A 635 14.17 36.01 -7.61
N LYS A 636 14.54 37.13 -8.25
CA LYS A 636 14.25 37.37 -9.67
C LYS A 636 14.89 36.29 -10.56
N ASP A 637 16.16 35.99 -10.34
CA ASP A 637 16.87 34.96 -11.13
C ASP A 637 16.30 33.56 -10.89
N MET A 638 15.91 33.24 -9.65
CA MET A 638 15.22 31.98 -9.34
C MET A 638 13.85 31.89 -10.02
N LEU A 639 13.01 32.93 -9.95
CA LEU A 639 11.70 32.95 -10.59
C LEU A 639 11.80 32.87 -12.11
N ILE A 640 12.80 33.54 -12.72
CA ILE A 640 13.09 33.42 -14.14
C ILE A 640 13.61 32.02 -14.48
N SER A 641 14.46 31.42 -13.64
CA SER A 641 14.93 30.04 -13.82
C SER A 641 13.78 29.04 -13.76
N LEU A 642 12.88 29.18 -12.77
CA LEU A 642 11.68 28.36 -12.64
C LEU A 642 10.73 28.54 -13.82
N LEU A 643 10.49 29.78 -14.25
CA LEU A 643 9.68 30.07 -15.43
C LEU A 643 10.31 29.44 -16.69
N ASN A 644 11.63 29.52 -16.84
CA ASN A 644 12.36 28.89 -17.94
C ASN A 644 12.35 27.36 -17.84
N GLU A 645 12.50 26.77 -16.66
CA GLU A 645 12.46 25.31 -16.45
C GLU A 645 11.06 24.75 -16.71
N GLN A 646 10.01 25.45 -16.27
CA GLN A 646 8.62 25.11 -16.59
C GLN A 646 8.37 25.18 -18.10
N HIS A 647 8.92 26.19 -18.80
CA HIS A 647 8.77 26.32 -20.25
C HIS A 647 9.68 25.42 -21.08
N ILE A 648 10.86 25.03 -20.60
CA ILE A 648 11.84 24.23 -21.35
C ILE A 648 11.55 22.73 -21.20
N ASN A 649 10.99 22.28 -20.06
CA ASN A 649 10.88 20.85 -19.78
C ASN A 649 9.48 20.25 -19.89
N HIS A 650 8.39 21.03 -19.95
CA HIS A 650 7.04 20.47 -19.79
C HIS A 650 5.96 20.92 -20.78
N VAL A 651 6.21 21.87 -21.68
CA VAL A 651 5.19 22.25 -22.66
C VAL A 651 5.78 22.51 -24.05
N ILE A 652 5.52 21.60 -24.98
CA ILE A 652 5.84 21.78 -26.39
C ILE A 652 4.67 22.57 -27.02
N TYR A 653 4.88 23.86 -27.31
CA TYR A 653 3.92 24.68 -28.06
C TYR A 653 4.18 24.54 -29.54
N THR A 654 3.16 24.16 -30.32
CA THR A 654 3.27 24.14 -31.77
C THR A 654 2.03 24.72 -32.44
N GLU A 655 2.20 25.19 -33.67
CA GLU A 655 1.08 25.61 -34.49
C GLU A 655 0.14 24.41 -34.78
N PRO A 656 -1.14 24.67 -35.13
CA PRO A 656 -2.24 23.68 -35.12
C PRO A 656 -2.22 22.64 -36.24
N ASN A 657 -1.11 22.57 -36.99
CA ASN A 657 -0.84 21.56 -38.01
C ASN A 657 0.55 20.92 -37.85
N GLN A 658 1.25 21.19 -36.74
CA GLN A 658 2.54 20.56 -36.49
C GLN A 658 2.33 19.19 -35.83
N GLU A 659 2.92 18.19 -36.46
CA GLU A 659 3.03 16.83 -35.96
C GLU A 659 3.80 16.86 -34.63
N PHE A 660 3.15 16.48 -33.53
CA PHE A 660 3.82 16.35 -32.23
C PHE A 660 4.55 15.02 -32.21
N ILE A 661 5.84 15.01 -31.92
CA ILE A 661 6.59 13.77 -31.81
C ILE A 661 6.70 13.41 -30.34
N LEU A 662 6.04 12.32 -29.93
CA LEU A 662 6.24 11.70 -28.62
C LEU A 662 7.10 10.47 -28.76
N LYS A 663 8.09 10.31 -27.88
CA LYS A 663 8.82 9.06 -27.76
C LYS A 663 7.96 8.03 -27.05
N MET A 664 7.59 6.97 -27.75
CA MET A 664 6.72 5.92 -27.22
C MET A 664 7.40 4.56 -27.32
N VAL A 665 7.01 3.67 -26.41
CA VAL A 665 7.33 2.25 -26.40
C VAL A 665 6.04 1.43 -26.28
N PRO A 666 6.02 0.14 -26.63
CA PRO A 666 4.82 -0.67 -26.49
C PRO A 666 4.37 -0.75 -25.03
N GLY A 667 3.06 -0.64 -24.78
CA GLY A 667 2.53 -0.66 -23.42
C GLY A 667 1.17 0.01 -23.27
N THR A 668 0.69 0.07 -22.03
CA THR A 668 -0.55 0.75 -21.66
C THR A 668 -0.25 2.16 -21.14
N TYR A 669 -1.09 3.11 -21.53
CA TYR A 669 -0.97 4.52 -21.22
C TYR A 669 -2.28 5.06 -20.67
N THR A 670 -2.20 5.93 -19.68
CA THR A 670 -3.26 6.85 -19.29
C THR A 670 -3.24 8.05 -20.24
N LEU A 671 -4.43 8.47 -20.65
CA LEU A 671 -4.66 9.64 -21.47
C LEU A 671 -5.66 10.52 -20.73
N ASP A 672 -5.20 11.68 -20.28
CA ASP A 672 -6.03 12.72 -19.69
C ASP A 672 -5.92 13.97 -20.55
N GLY A 673 -7.04 14.56 -20.93
CA GLY A 673 -7.01 15.80 -21.67
C GLY A 673 -8.25 16.64 -21.48
N SER A 674 -8.04 17.94 -21.56
CA SER A 674 -9.07 18.97 -21.43
C SER A 674 -9.12 19.83 -22.69
N LEU A 675 -10.32 20.16 -23.15
CA LEU A 675 -10.56 21.04 -24.28
C LEU A 675 -11.19 22.33 -23.79
N ILE A 676 -10.50 23.46 -23.94
CA ILE A 676 -10.96 24.78 -23.50
C ILE A 676 -11.33 25.61 -24.72
N ASP A 677 -12.49 26.26 -24.69
CA ASP A 677 -12.91 27.25 -25.68
C ASP A 677 -12.71 28.67 -25.16
N LYS A 678 -12.11 29.54 -25.98
CA LYS A 678 -11.73 30.92 -25.68
C LYS A 678 -12.65 31.96 -26.36
N THR A 679 -13.74 31.56 -27.01
CA THR A 679 -14.69 32.52 -27.64
C THR A 679 -15.40 33.41 -26.64
N GLY A 680 -15.52 32.94 -25.40
CA GLY A 680 -16.36 33.52 -24.37
C GLY A 680 -17.85 33.43 -24.70
N PHE A 681 -18.68 33.42 -23.67
CA PHE A 681 -20.13 33.39 -23.82
C PHE A 681 -20.83 34.06 -22.64
N THR A 682 -22.07 34.48 -22.87
CA THR A 682 -22.91 35.14 -21.87
C THR A 682 -24.11 34.28 -21.56
N ILE A 683 -24.33 33.96 -20.29
CA ILE A 683 -25.60 33.42 -19.80
C ILE A 683 -26.41 34.60 -19.29
N ASN A 684 -27.52 34.89 -19.97
CA ASN A 684 -28.40 35.99 -19.61
C ASN A 684 -29.01 35.78 -18.22
N GLU A 685 -29.44 36.88 -17.60
CA GLU A 685 -30.19 36.81 -16.34
C GLU A 685 -31.44 35.93 -16.45
N MET A 686 -31.77 35.20 -15.38
CA MET A 686 -32.96 34.35 -15.31
C MET A 686 -33.62 34.51 -13.94
N ASN A 687 -34.93 34.76 -13.93
CA ASN A 687 -35.68 34.78 -12.68
C ASN A 687 -35.96 33.35 -12.17
N TYR A 688 -36.24 33.23 -10.88
CA TYR A 688 -36.47 31.94 -10.23
C TYR A 688 -37.61 31.12 -10.85
N ASP A 689 -38.72 31.77 -11.23
CA ASP A 689 -39.89 31.09 -11.80
C ASP A 689 -39.55 30.43 -13.15
N ASP A 690 -38.81 31.13 -14.01
CA ASP A 690 -38.34 30.62 -15.30
C ASP A 690 -37.32 29.48 -15.11
N TYR A 691 -36.46 29.57 -14.09
CA TYR A 691 -35.52 28.50 -13.75
C TYR A 691 -36.23 27.23 -13.27
N GLN A 692 -37.20 27.37 -12.35
CA GLN A 692 -38.00 26.25 -11.85
C GLN A 692 -38.82 25.59 -12.97
N ALA A 693 -39.42 26.40 -13.86
CA ALA A 693 -40.14 25.89 -15.01
C ALA A 693 -39.26 25.08 -15.97
N ALA A 694 -37.95 25.37 -16.04
CA ALA A 694 -37.01 24.71 -16.94
C ALA A 694 -36.37 23.43 -16.35
N MET A 695 -36.13 23.37 -15.03
CA MET A 695 -35.47 22.21 -14.38
C MET A 695 -36.43 21.06 -14.03
N GLY A 696 -37.74 21.33 -13.98
CA GLY A 696 -38.76 20.34 -13.60
C GLY A 696 -38.83 20.08 -12.08
N GLU A 697 -40.00 19.64 -11.60
CA GLU A 697 -40.29 19.55 -10.15
C GLU A 697 -39.32 18.62 -9.38
N GLU A 698 -38.80 17.55 -10.01
CA GLU A 698 -37.93 16.57 -9.34
C GLU A 698 -36.50 17.05 -9.04
N GLN A 699 -35.93 17.97 -9.84
CA GLN A 699 -34.58 18.50 -9.59
C GLN A 699 -34.59 19.73 -8.66
N SER A 700 -35.76 20.32 -8.40
CA SER A 700 -35.93 21.51 -7.54
C SER A 700 -35.57 21.29 -6.06
N LEU A 701 -35.63 20.03 -5.60
CA LEU A 701 -35.38 19.64 -4.20
C LEU A 701 -33.89 19.53 -3.84
N MET A 702 -33.01 19.45 -4.84
CA MET A 702 -31.54 19.53 -4.67
C MET A 702 -31.04 20.99 -4.78
N GLY A 703 -31.94 21.97 -4.60
CA GLY A 703 -31.63 23.39 -4.60
C GLY A 703 -30.68 23.77 -3.46
N GLY A 704 -29.38 23.80 -3.75
CA GLY A 704 -28.38 24.30 -2.81
C GLY A 704 -26.93 24.33 -3.30
N LEU A 705 -26.60 23.70 -4.43
CA LEU A 705 -25.21 23.56 -4.88
C LEU A 705 -25.06 23.80 -6.38
N ILE A 706 -25.59 24.92 -6.89
CA ILE A 706 -25.06 25.47 -8.13
C ILE A 706 -23.80 26.25 -7.71
N THR A 707 -22.61 25.72 -8.02
CA THR A 707 -21.30 26.39 -7.80
C THR A 707 -20.91 26.69 -6.33
N GLY A 708 -21.42 25.94 -5.35
CA GLY A 708 -20.96 26.09 -3.95
C GLY A 708 -21.63 27.21 -3.14
N ILE A 709 -22.66 27.87 -3.66
CA ILE A 709 -23.35 28.96 -2.96
C ILE A 709 -24.72 28.49 -2.45
N LEU A 710 -24.85 28.37 -1.13
CA LEU A 710 -26.13 28.18 -0.45
C LEU A 710 -26.92 29.50 -0.52
N MET A 711 -28.04 29.53 -1.26
CA MET A 711 -28.89 30.70 -1.38
C MET A 711 -30.27 30.47 -0.75
N ASP A 712 -30.83 31.52 -0.16
CA ASP A 712 -32.18 31.54 0.43
C ASP A 712 -33.25 31.44 -0.67
N THR A 713 -34.17 30.49 -0.54
CA THR A 713 -34.98 29.95 -1.65
C THR A 713 -36.19 30.81 -2.03
N SER A 714 -36.39 31.99 -1.44
CA SER A 714 -37.68 32.71 -1.55
C SER A 714 -37.75 33.84 -2.57
N ASP A 715 -36.64 34.34 -3.14
CA ASP A 715 -36.66 35.36 -4.22
C ASP A 715 -35.21 35.65 -4.71
N PHE A 716 -34.70 34.88 -5.67
CA PHE A 716 -33.41 35.22 -6.31
C PHE A 716 -33.52 35.28 -7.83
N ASN A 717 -32.84 36.27 -8.41
CA ASN A 717 -32.56 36.32 -9.83
C ASN A 717 -31.13 35.85 -10.03
N LEU A 718 -30.93 34.89 -10.93
CA LEU A 718 -29.61 34.52 -11.39
C LEU A 718 -29.08 35.66 -12.27
N PRO A 719 -28.02 36.37 -11.86
CA PRO A 719 -27.53 37.53 -12.60
C PRO A 719 -26.90 37.09 -13.92
N GLU A 720 -26.81 37.98 -14.90
CA GLU A 720 -26.03 37.71 -16.11
C GLU A 720 -24.59 37.30 -15.75
N GLN A 721 -24.08 36.23 -16.38
CA GLN A 721 -22.71 35.76 -16.21
C GLN A 721 -21.98 35.82 -17.55
N ASN A 722 -20.76 36.37 -17.52
CA ASN A 722 -19.89 36.48 -18.69
C ASN A 722 -18.65 35.62 -18.47
N PHE A 723 -18.48 34.59 -19.28
CA PHE A 723 -17.32 33.70 -19.25
C PHE A 723 -16.38 34.06 -20.39
N THR A 724 -15.09 34.20 -20.13
CA THR A 724 -14.05 34.43 -21.15
C THR A 724 -13.51 33.13 -21.72
N THR A 725 -13.57 32.05 -20.95
CA THR A 725 -13.17 30.70 -21.34
C THR A 725 -14.13 29.67 -20.75
N TRP A 726 -14.25 28.51 -21.39
CA TRP A 726 -15.07 27.40 -20.89
C TRP A 726 -14.39 26.06 -21.17
N LEU A 727 -14.46 25.13 -20.22
CA LEU A 727 -14.11 23.74 -20.47
C LEU A 727 -15.22 23.16 -21.35
N VAL A 728 -14.94 22.92 -22.63
CA VAL A 728 -15.92 22.40 -23.61
C VAL A 728 -15.73 20.92 -23.88
N GLY A 729 -14.93 20.20 -23.09
CA GLY A 729 -14.74 18.78 -23.30
C GLY A 729 -13.40 18.24 -22.84
N GLY A 730 -13.09 17.03 -23.29
CA GLY A 730 -11.86 16.34 -22.91
C GLY A 730 -11.87 14.85 -23.20
N VAL A 731 -10.86 14.16 -22.68
CA VAL A 731 -10.65 12.72 -22.77
C VAL A 731 -10.07 12.22 -21.45
N LYS A 732 -10.61 11.14 -20.87
CA LYS A 732 -9.98 10.42 -19.77
C LYS A 732 -10.12 8.92 -20.02
N THR A 733 -9.04 8.27 -20.42
CA THR A 733 -9.09 6.86 -20.82
C THR A 733 -7.73 6.19 -20.72
N ASN A 734 -7.73 4.86 -20.67
CA ASN A 734 -6.53 4.05 -20.79
C ASN A 734 -6.50 3.40 -22.16
N PHE A 735 -5.33 3.40 -22.81
CA PHE A 735 -5.16 2.75 -24.11
C PHE A 735 -3.85 1.97 -24.15
N THR A 736 -3.81 0.92 -24.96
CA THR A 736 -2.60 0.11 -25.15
C THR A 736 -2.15 0.24 -26.59
N ILE A 737 -0.87 0.53 -26.79
CA ILE A 737 -0.23 0.59 -28.10
C ILE A 737 0.68 -0.63 -28.27
N THR A 738 0.47 -1.36 -29.36
CA THR A 738 1.20 -2.60 -29.68
C THR A 738 2.56 -2.29 -30.32
N PRO A 739 3.50 -3.25 -30.38
CA PRO A 739 4.77 -3.06 -31.08
C PRO A 739 4.61 -2.66 -32.55
N ALA A 740 3.68 -3.31 -33.27
CA ALA A 740 3.40 -2.98 -34.66
C ALA A 740 2.82 -1.57 -34.83
N GLU A 741 2.13 -1.06 -33.81
CA GLU A 741 1.60 0.29 -33.78
C GLU A 741 2.66 1.32 -33.41
N VAL A 742 3.56 1.05 -32.47
CA VAL A 742 4.66 1.96 -32.10
C VAL A 742 5.61 2.15 -33.28
N TYR A 743 6.15 1.05 -33.82
CA TYR A 743 7.23 1.08 -34.82
C TYR A 743 6.77 1.25 -36.27
N ASN A 744 5.50 1.60 -36.49
CA ASN A 744 5.02 2.03 -37.80
C ASN A 744 5.08 3.56 -37.93
N ASN A 745 5.11 4.04 -39.18
CA ASN A 745 5.13 5.48 -39.46
C ASN A 745 3.74 6.14 -39.41
N GLN A 746 2.69 5.44 -38.95
CA GLN A 746 1.34 5.99 -38.90
C GLN A 746 1.15 6.84 -37.63
N PRO A 747 0.51 8.00 -37.71
CA PRO A 747 0.31 8.84 -36.54
C PRO A 747 -0.65 8.19 -35.54
N LEU A 748 -0.42 8.42 -34.25
CA LEU A 748 -1.37 8.12 -33.17
C LEU A 748 -2.37 9.28 -33.07
N ARG A 749 -3.64 8.99 -33.36
CA ARG A 749 -4.73 9.97 -33.30
C ARG A 749 -5.41 9.89 -31.95
N ILE A 750 -5.46 11.02 -31.24
CA ILE A 750 -6.15 11.20 -29.97
C ILE A 750 -7.45 11.97 -30.23
N TYR A 751 -8.55 11.50 -29.63
CA TYR A 751 -9.87 12.10 -29.81
C TYR A 751 -10.42 12.63 -28.49
N MET A 752 -10.81 13.90 -28.48
CA MET A 752 -11.52 14.55 -27.37
C MET A 752 -13.01 14.63 -27.66
N LEU A 753 -13.87 14.41 -26.66
CA LEU A 753 -15.30 14.68 -26.82
C LEU A 753 -15.54 16.15 -26.55
N GLU A 754 -16.20 16.82 -27.48
CA GLU A 754 -16.69 18.18 -27.30
C GLU A 754 -18.13 18.13 -26.75
N GLN A 755 -18.36 18.86 -25.67
CA GLN A 755 -19.63 19.09 -25.03
C GLN A 755 -20.14 20.49 -25.41
N PRO A 756 -21.44 20.64 -25.73
CA PRO A 756 -22.00 21.94 -26.09
C PRO A 756 -21.81 22.98 -24.97
N ILE A 757 -21.39 24.20 -25.33
CA ILE A 757 -21.33 25.34 -24.39
C ILE A 757 -22.75 25.65 -23.92
N PRO A 758 -23.00 25.76 -22.59
CA PRO A 758 -24.32 26.07 -22.08
C PRO A 758 -24.74 27.48 -22.52
N SER A 759 -25.92 27.60 -23.10
CA SER A 759 -26.48 28.87 -23.58
C SER A 759 -27.41 29.54 -22.56
N ASN A 760 -27.78 28.81 -21.51
CA ASN A 760 -28.73 29.25 -20.48
C ASN A 760 -28.43 28.55 -19.14
N TRP A 761 -29.04 29.05 -18.06
CA TRP A 761 -28.86 28.52 -16.70
C TRP A 761 -29.24 27.04 -16.52
N PRO A 762 -30.36 26.53 -17.08
CA PRO A 762 -30.68 25.11 -17.05
C PRO A 762 -29.64 24.21 -17.72
N GLU A 763 -29.09 24.63 -18.87
CA GLU A 763 -28.01 23.91 -19.54
C GLU A 763 -26.71 23.93 -18.72
N LEU A 764 -26.39 25.06 -18.07
CA LEU A 764 -25.24 25.16 -17.17
C LEU A 764 -25.41 24.26 -15.93
N ALA A 765 -26.61 24.24 -15.34
CA ALA A 765 -26.91 23.42 -14.17
C ALA A 765 -26.87 21.91 -14.49
N ASN A 766 -27.20 21.54 -15.72
CA ASN A 766 -27.09 20.16 -16.22
C ASN A 766 -25.76 19.89 -16.95
N TYR A 767 -24.79 20.81 -16.85
CA TYR A 767 -23.48 20.62 -17.45
C TYR A 767 -22.77 19.50 -16.71
N LYS A 768 -22.61 18.37 -17.40
CA LYS A 768 -21.97 17.19 -16.82
C LYS A 768 -20.49 17.41 -16.61
N GLU A 769 -19.96 16.85 -15.53
CA GLU A 769 -18.53 16.66 -15.41
C GLU A 769 -18.01 15.77 -16.54
N LEU A 770 -16.72 15.90 -16.87
CA LEU A 770 -16.13 15.24 -18.02
C LEU A 770 -16.33 13.71 -17.99
N GLU A 771 -16.18 13.11 -16.82
CA GLU A 771 -16.34 11.66 -16.60
C GLU A 771 -17.78 11.21 -16.85
N ASP A 772 -18.76 11.96 -16.35
CA ASP A 772 -20.19 11.71 -16.57
C ASP A 772 -20.61 11.91 -18.03
N TYR A 773 -19.98 12.87 -18.73
CA TYR A 773 -20.23 13.08 -20.14
C TYR A 773 -19.63 11.97 -21.01
N GLN A 774 -18.50 11.39 -20.60
CA GLN A 774 -17.82 10.30 -21.29
C GLN A 774 -18.47 8.93 -21.07
N LYS A 775 -19.25 8.75 -20.00
CA LYS A 775 -19.92 7.49 -19.68
C LYS A 775 -20.80 7.01 -20.84
N GLY A 776 -20.48 5.83 -21.38
CA GLY A 776 -21.13 5.25 -22.56
C GLY A 776 -20.63 5.79 -23.91
N LYS A 777 -19.62 6.66 -23.91
CA LYS A 777 -18.95 7.22 -25.10
C LYS A 777 -17.46 6.85 -25.18
N GLU A 778 -16.98 5.93 -24.36
CA GLU A 778 -15.57 5.55 -24.22
C GLU A 778 -14.96 5.06 -25.54
N TYR A 779 -15.75 4.37 -26.36
CA TYR A 779 -15.32 3.92 -27.69
C TYR A 779 -14.99 5.09 -28.64
N PHE A 780 -15.59 6.27 -28.44
CA PHE A 780 -15.35 7.48 -29.26
C PHE A 780 -14.15 8.31 -28.78
N ILE A 781 -13.43 7.89 -27.75
CA ILE A 781 -12.20 8.54 -27.31
C ILE A 781 -10.97 7.64 -27.37
N LYS A 782 -11.16 6.36 -27.74
CA LYS A 782 -10.05 5.42 -27.88
C LYS A 782 -9.07 5.92 -28.96
N PRO A 783 -7.78 6.12 -28.63
CA PRO A 783 -6.78 6.49 -29.62
C PRO A 783 -6.68 5.46 -30.76
N TYR A 784 -6.36 5.93 -31.96
CA TYR A 784 -6.30 5.11 -33.16
C TYR A 784 -4.96 5.30 -33.89
N VAL A 785 -4.31 4.19 -34.24
CA VAL A 785 -3.12 4.18 -35.09
C VAL A 785 -3.53 3.79 -36.50
N GLY A 786 -3.20 4.67 -37.45
CA GLY A 786 -3.64 4.69 -38.86
C GLY A 786 -3.63 3.37 -39.61
#